data_AF-A0A7W3UK28-F1
#
_entry.id   AF-A0A7W3UK28-F1
#
_cell.length_a   1.000
_cell.length_b   1.000
_cell.length_c   1.000
_cell.angle_alpha   90.00
_cell.angle_beta   90.00
_cell.angle_gamma   90.00
#
_symmetry.space_group_name_H-M   'P 1'
#
loop_
_entity.id
_entity.type
_entity.pdbx_description
1 polymer ?
#
loop_
_entity_poly.entity_id
_entity_poly.type
_entity_poly.pdbx_seq_one_letter_code
_entity_poly.pdbx_strand_id
1 'polypeptide(L)'
;MAQRSSQRVKKRNKKAPIYSVVDLETTGTNVNHGDRIIQIGCVLIQDGKIINHFETKLNPRERIPRSIVQLTGIADKDVRSAPLFEDVAGTIYSLLANTTFVAHNVNFDFPFLNAELERAGYPSLTISAIDTVTLSQILFPTAKSFRLRDLTSSLHIEHDHPHSAVSDAEATAELLNDLLKRIELLPTLTLEKIVQLKLNLPQQTASVFDSELQRRRNNPQPLSEELYVSHGIVLHKARPLTAAGAQDKYKYPATKRAKEKVYGDILKLRPVQTKMMNSIYNNYTHDEPKTMIVEAGTGVGKTLGYLFPLSYVAYPNKKIVVSTATNVLQQQIIDTAVTKLNKVLPFRMNSVIIKGNHHYLDLAKFVHSLSIIEDSKLVQLLKAKILVWLLSTQSGDLDELNLNSQQSPYFTEIRHQGIRSLNPSNSYYHDDFLIRREKRLHQADIIITNHAYLVAHAQELGDGTRRPYLVIDEAQHLSESILKRSRRKFNFQQLRTAVHIMSGLVSNGNERNLTDVFSDQALGSYNVELLRGDLSAVEEAVDLFQQALYRQFMAASTGNPDNELIEQPLKNEQVEKILDISGPIMMKLEQALSSVQLHFSALNHLFNSQADRWLLSDRYLMSQFQSQLAKLTEADQTLNKFGEALQHQGDVAAFWVTIRQSAEQSTLQLSGGLLEATHYLTENVYPYFAQPLFVGATLFTSARSQYLYDQLDLDRKDTLTKRFVSPFDYQHNAKLLIAEDAPVPSAKNNSEYINYLSNTIYRLTKNADYQTMILFNSLVMIEQVYSQLRETDLFDQRDILAQGITGNRDKILKQFSSGTNSILLGASSFWEGIDLPKSALELLIITRLPFDSPDEIMNRAHNHFLQQQGKNPFYHSELPKATMRLRQGIGRLLRTEDDRGVAIVLDPRLQARRYGKTILHSLPADLPVNVLKTDDLVAKTKKFLSDSTKS
;
A
#
# COMPACT_ATOMS: atom_id res chain seq x y z
N MET A 1 46.81 -47.76 -39.37
CA MET A 1 47.96 -46.99 -38.86
C MET A 1 47.88 -45.57 -39.41
N ALA A 2 47.55 -44.60 -38.57
CA ALA A 2 47.91 -43.18 -38.72
C ALA A 2 47.54 -42.48 -37.40
N GLN A 3 48.56 -42.05 -36.67
CA GLN A 3 48.47 -41.47 -35.33
C GLN A 3 47.76 -40.11 -35.36
N ARG A 4 46.72 -39.93 -34.54
CA ARG A 4 46.22 -38.61 -34.13
C ARG A 4 46.88 -38.25 -32.80
N SER A 5 47.72 -37.23 -32.83
CA SER A 5 48.37 -36.59 -31.68
C SER A 5 47.33 -35.96 -30.76
N SER A 6 47.23 -36.50 -29.55
CA SER A 6 46.41 -35.96 -28.47
C SER A 6 47.09 -34.74 -27.84
N GLN A 7 46.75 -33.53 -28.28
CA GLN A 7 46.97 -32.33 -27.46
C GLN A 7 45.91 -32.28 -26.36
N ARG A 8 46.23 -32.87 -25.20
CA ARG A 8 45.53 -32.62 -23.94
C ARG A 8 45.72 -31.14 -23.58
N VAL A 9 44.72 -30.31 -23.89
CA VAL A 9 44.56 -29.01 -23.26
C VAL A 9 44.36 -29.24 -21.76
N LYS A 10 45.39 -28.95 -20.96
CA LYS A 10 45.29 -28.91 -19.49
C LYS A 10 44.23 -27.86 -19.12
N LYS A 11 43.03 -28.30 -18.72
CA LYS A 11 42.10 -27.48 -17.93
C LYS A 11 42.85 -27.06 -16.66
N ARG A 12 43.32 -25.82 -16.61
CA ARG A 12 43.72 -25.18 -15.34
C ARG A 12 42.46 -25.13 -14.47
N ASN A 13 42.38 -25.98 -13.45
CA ASN A 13 41.42 -25.82 -12.36
C ASN A 13 41.69 -24.47 -11.69
N LYS A 14 40.96 -23.41 -12.06
CA LYS A 14 40.86 -22.22 -11.22
C LYS A 14 40.13 -22.66 -9.96
N LYS A 15 40.79 -22.55 -8.80
CA LYS A 15 40.13 -22.74 -7.49
C LYS A 15 38.95 -21.78 -7.39
N ALA A 16 37.85 -22.23 -6.81
CA ALA A 16 36.67 -21.40 -6.58
C ALA A 16 37.02 -20.20 -5.69
N PRO A 17 36.38 -19.03 -5.91
CA PRO A 17 36.60 -17.85 -5.09
C PRO A 17 36.25 -18.13 -3.64
N ILE A 18 36.98 -17.48 -2.73
CA ILE A 18 36.68 -17.50 -1.29
C ILE A 18 35.92 -16.21 -0.98
N TYR A 19 34.74 -16.33 -0.39
CA TYR A 19 33.96 -15.20 0.11
C TYR A 19 34.21 -15.04 1.60
N SER A 20 34.50 -13.82 2.04
CA SER A 20 34.56 -13.47 3.46
C SER A 20 33.31 -12.68 3.80
N VAL A 21 32.35 -13.35 4.43
CA VAL A 21 31.10 -12.74 4.89
C VAL A 21 31.35 -12.13 6.25
N VAL A 22 31.06 -10.85 6.39
CA VAL A 22 31.37 -10.07 7.59
C VAL A 22 30.12 -9.35 8.07
N ASP A 23 29.96 -9.34 9.38
CA ASP A 23 28.95 -8.57 10.10
C ASP A 23 29.63 -7.86 11.27
N LEU A 24 29.29 -6.57 11.45
CA LEU A 24 29.91 -5.70 12.45
C LEU A 24 28.87 -5.15 13.40
N GLU A 25 29.20 -5.19 14.69
CA GLU A 25 28.50 -4.40 15.71
C GLU A 25 29.35 -3.21 16.10
N THR A 26 28.74 -2.03 16.21
CA THR A 26 29.45 -0.75 16.41
C THR A 26 28.82 0.10 17.52
N THR A 27 29.55 1.08 18.06
CA THR A 27 29.05 2.04 19.07
C THR A 27 28.07 3.08 18.50
N GLY A 28 27.90 3.12 17.18
CA GLY A 28 26.99 4.01 16.46
C GLY A 28 27.05 3.76 14.95
N THR A 29 26.32 4.55 14.16
CA THR A 29 26.15 4.28 12.72
C THR A 29 27.05 5.10 11.80
N ASN A 30 27.92 5.97 12.34
CA ASN A 30 28.68 6.93 11.54
C ASN A 30 30.18 6.92 11.87
N VAL A 31 30.96 6.36 10.95
CA VAL A 31 32.43 6.39 11.00
C VAL A 31 32.98 7.81 11.22
N ASN A 32 32.38 8.82 10.59
CA ASN A 32 32.86 10.21 10.68
C ASN A 32 32.62 10.86 12.04
N HIS A 33 31.71 10.31 12.85
CA HIS A 33 31.50 10.77 14.23
C HIS A 33 32.48 10.12 15.21
N GLY A 34 33.34 9.21 14.73
CA GLY A 34 34.29 8.48 15.57
C GLY A 34 33.73 7.21 16.18
N ASP A 35 32.54 6.75 15.75
CA ASP A 35 31.95 5.48 16.20
C ASP A 35 32.91 4.31 15.89
N ARG A 36 32.95 3.32 16.78
CA ARG A 36 33.96 2.26 16.83
C ARG A 36 33.32 0.88 16.73
N ILE A 37 34.07 -0.09 16.22
CA ILE A 37 33.65 -1.50 16.17
C ILE A 37 33.77 -2.13 17.57
N ILE A 38 32.71 -2.83 18.02
CA ILE A 38 32.64 -3.54 19.30
C ILE A 38 32.58 -5.06 19.16
N GLN A 39 32.18 -5.57 18.00
CA GLN A 39 32.27 -6.99 17.66
C GLN A 39 32.44 -7.17 16.15
N ILE A 40 33.20 -8.19 15.77
CA ILE A 40 33.37 -8.62 14.37
C ILE A 40 33.03 -10.10 14.30
N GLY A 41 32.07 -10.44 13.44
CA GLY A 41 31.82 -11.80 12.98
C GLY A 41 32.30 -11.94 11.53
N CYS A 42 33.04 -13.00 11.23
CA CYS A 42 33.47 -13.31 9.88
C CYS A 42 33.40 -14.81 9.59
N VAL A 43 32.83 -15.15 8.44
CA VAL A 43 32.71 -16.51 7.94
C VAL A 43 33.35 -16.59 6.57
N LEU A 44 34.23 -17.57 6.36
CA LEU A 44 34.80 -17.85 5.04
C LEU A 44 34.01 -18.95 4.34
N ILE A 45 33.60 -18.70 3.11
CA ILE A 45 32.87 -19.65 2.28
C ILE A 45 33.69 -19.98 1.03
N GLN A 46 33.76 -21.27 0.70
CA GLN A 46 34.26 -21.76 -0.57
C GLN A 46 33.37 -22.89 -1.08
N ASP A 47 33.00 -22.86 -2.37
CA ASP A 47 32.11 -23.85 -2.99
C ASP A 47 30.77 -24.07 -2.23
N GLY A 48 30.22 -22.98 -1.69
CA GLY A 48 28.97 -22.98 -0.93
C GLY A 48 29.05 -23.62 0.46
N LYS A 49 30.27 -23.94 0.94
CA LYS A 49 30.50 -24.49 2.28
C LYS A 49 31.29 -23.51 3.12
N ILE A 50 30.92 -23.41 4.39
CA ILE A 50 31.70 -22.69 5.37
C ILE A 50 32.99 -23.47 5.63
N ILE A 51 34.14 -22.80 5.48
CA ILE A 51 35.48 -23.39 5.67
C ILE A 51 36.20 -22.81 6.89
N ASN A 52 35.75 -21.67 7.41
CA ASN A 52 36.33 -21.06 8.60
C ASN A 52 35.35 -20.07 9.27
N HIS A 53 35.48 -19.90 10.58
CA HIS A 53 34.78 -18.90 11.39
C HIS A 53 35.80 -18.09 12.18
N PHE A 54 35.57 -16.79 12.27
CA PHE A 54 36.33 -15.86 13.10
C PHE A 54 35.36 -14.93 13.81
N GLU A 55 35.50 -14.84 15.12
CA GLU A 55 34.70 -13.93 15.94
C GLU A 55 35.56 -13.31 17.02
N THR A 56 35.43 -12.00 17.22
CA THR A 56 36.02 -11.34 18.38
C THR A 56 35.19 -10.14 18.81
N LYS A 57 35.08 -9.95 20.13
CA LYS A 57 34.68 -8.67 20.72
C LYS A 57 35.87 -7.74 20.76
N LEU A 58 35.61 -6.43 20.77
CA LEU A 58 36.64 -5.40 20.74
C LEU A 58 36.34 -4.31 21.75
N ASN A 59 37.38 -3.84 22.43
CA ASN A 59 37.29 -2.71 23.33
C ASN A 59 37.35 -1.39 22.51
N PRO A 60 36.25 -0.61 22.44
CA PRO A 60 36.22 0.61 21.62
C PRO A 60 36.96 1.79 22.27
N ARG A 61 37.40 1.66 23.54
CA ARG A 61 37.95 2.73 24.39
C ARG A 61 36.99 3.90 24.66
N GLU A 62 35.70 3.69 24.44
CA GLU A 62 34.63 4.63 24.73
C GLU A 62 33.43 3.90 25.32
N ARG A 63 32.47 4.68 25.84
CA ARG A 63 31.27 4.13 26.45
C ARG A 63 30.27 3.75 25.36
N ILE A 64 29.76 2.52 25.41
CA ILE A 64 28.72 2.05 24.49
C ILE A 64 27.38 2.71 24.84
N PRO A 65 26.72 3.42 23.90
CA PRO A 65 25.40 3.99 24.15
C PRO A 65 24.35 2.90 24.45
N ARG A 66 23.43 3.15 25.38
CA ARG A 66 22.39 2.16 25.76
C ARG A 66 21.54 1.68 24.59
N SER A 67 21.25 2.55 23.63
CA SER A 67 20.53 2.19 22.40
C SER A 67 21.25 1.09 21.61
N ILE A 68 22.59 1.09 21.61
CA ILE A 68 23.38 0.02 20.99
C ILE A 68 23.36 -1.23 21.87
N VAL A 69 23.51 -1.10 23.19
CA VAL A 69 23.40 -2.24 24.11
C VAL A 69 22.06 -2.96 23.94
N GLN A 70 20.97 -2.24 23.70
CA GLN A 70 19.65 -2.80 23.43
C GLN A 70 19.55 -3.47 22.06
N LEU A 71 20.26 -2.93 21.05
CA LEU A 71 20.28 -3.46 19.69
C LEU A 71 21.08 -4.77 19.61
N THR A 72 22.27 -4.77 20.21
CA THR A 72 23.32 -5.81 20.02
C THR A 72 23.45 -6.74 21.22
N GLY A 73 22.95 -6.34 22.39
CA GLY A 73 23.15 -7.06 23.65
C GLY A 73 24.55 -6.89 24.28
N ILE A 74 25.45 -6.11 23.67
CA ILE A 74 26.84 -5.95 24.12
C ILE A 74 26.95 -4.72 25.01
N ALA A 75 27.30 -4.91 26.28
CA ALA A 75 27.52 -3.82 27.24
C ALA A 75 29.02 -3.54 27.47
N ASP A 76 29.33 -2.39 28.08
CA ASP A 76 30.70 -1.98 28.42
C ASP A 76 31.49 -3.08 29.17
N LYS A 77 30.81 -3.85 30.03
CA LYS A 77 31.42 -4.95 30.80
C LYS A 77 31.91 -6.11 29.91
N ASP A 78 31.28 -6.32 28.76
CA ASP A 78 31.54 -7.45 27.86
C ASP A 78 32.75 -7.18 26.95
N VAL A 79 33.08 -5.90 26.73
CA VAL A 79 34.20 -5.47 25.89
C VAL A 79 35.39 -4.91 26.68
N ARG A 80 35.24 -4.64 27.98
CA ARG A 80 36.29 -4.00 28.80
C ARG A 80 37.61 -4.77 28.81
N SER A 81 37.55 -6.11 28.85
CA SER A 81 38.71 -7.00 28.82
C SER A 81 38.97 -7.60 27.43
N ALA A 82 38.20 -7.20 26.42
CA ALA A 82 38.42 -7.63 25.04
C ALA A 82 39.66 -6.95 24.45
N PRO A 83 40.32 -7.55 23.44
CA PRO A 83 41.45 -6.92 22.76
C PRO A 83 41.04 -5.60 22.11
N LEU A 84 42.03 -4.74 21.88
CA LEU A 84 41.85 -3.56 21.05
C LEU A 84 41.83 -3.98 19.58
N PHE A 85 41.24 -3.14 18.72
CA PHE A 85 41.29 -3.41 17.28
C PHE A 85 42.73 -3.53 16.78
N GLU A 86 43.64 -2.69 17.29
CA GLU A 86 45.08 -2.71 16.98
C GLU A 86 45.75 -4.06 17.26
N ASP A 87 45.28 -4.78 18.29
CA ASP A 87 45.84 -6.07 18.68
C ASP A 87 45.47 -7.19 17.69
N VAL A 88 44.34 -7.04 16.97
CA VAL A 88 43.82 -8.04 16.04
C VAL A 88 43.83 -7.61 14.56
N ALA A 89 44.17 -6.36 14.27
CA ALA A 89 44.13 -5.77 12.93
C ALA A 89 44.91 -6.59 11.89
N GLY A 90 46.11 -7.08 12.24
CA GLY A 90 46.92 -7.91 11.34
C GLY A 90 46.30 -9.26 11.01
N THR A 91 45.60 -9.87 11.98
CA THR A 91 44.86 -11.12 11.79
C THR A 91 43.67 -10.89 10.86
N ILE A 92 42.89 -9.83 11.10
CA ILE A 92 41.73 -9.49 10.27
C ILE A 92 42.17 -9.15 8.84
N TYR A 93 43.21 -8.34 8.68
CA TYR A 93 43.75 -7.98 7.37
C TYR A 93 44.19 -9.23 6.60
N SER A 94 44.91 -10.14 7.25
CA SER A 94 45.38 -11.39 6.63
C SER A 94 44.24 -12.35 6.28
N LEU A 95 43.19 -12.41 7.12
CA LEU A 95 42.01 -13.25 6.92
C LEU A 95 41.21 -12.81 5.68
N LEU A 96 41.11 -11.50 5.45
CA LEU A 96 40.34 -10.90 4.36
C LEU A 96 41.17 -10.66 3.09
N ALA A 97 42.50 -10.74 3.18
CA ALA A 97 43.36 -10.58 2.02
C ALA A 97 43.07 -11.68 0.96
N ASN A 98 42.89 -11.26 -0.29
CA ASN A 98 42.58 -12.13 -1.44
C ASN A 98 41.22 -12.87 -1.37
N THR A 99 40.27 -12.40 -0.56
CA THR A 99 38.87 -12.86 -0.59
C THR A 99 37.97 -11.86 -1.33
N THR A 100 36.72 -12.23 -1.55
CA THR A 100 35.65 -11.28 -1.89
C THR A 100 34.86 -10.96 -0.62
N PHE A 101 34.87 -9.70 -0.21
CA PHE A 101 34.12 -9.23 0.96
C PHE A 101 32.61 -9.27 0.70
N VAL A 102 31.83 -9.72 1.67
CA VAL A 102 30.37 -9.76 1.56
C VAL A 102 29.77 -9.28 2.87
N ALA A 103 28.73 -8.45 2.79
CA ALA A 103 27.97 -8.05 3.98
C ALA A 103 26.48 -7.86 3.65
N HIS A 104 25.66 -7.75 4.69
CA HIS A 104 24.23 -7.40 4.59
C HIS A 104 23.96 -5.90 4.72
N ASN A 105 24.91 -5.07 4.28
CA ASN A 105 24.80 -3.67 3.88
C ASN A 105 26.23 -3.18 3.63
N VAL A 106 26.82 -3.53 2.49
CA VAL A 106 28.28 -3.41 2.32
C VAL A 106 28.83 -1.99 2.47
N ASN A 107 28.00 -0.98 2.21
CA ASN A 107 28.36 0.43 2.37
C ASN A 107 28.42 0.88 3.84
N PHE A 108 27.99 0.04 4.78
CA PHE A 108 28.17 0.22 6.21
C PHE A 108 29.41 -0.53 6.68
N ASP A 109 29.44 -1.86 6.54
CA ASP A 109 30.48 -2.70 7.14
C ASP A 109 31.88 -2.44 6.55
N PHE A 110 31.97 -2.34 5.23
CA PHE A 110 33.25 -2.24 4.53
C PHE A 110 33.98 -0.92 4.84
N PRO A 111 33.33 0.27 4.81
CA PRO A 111 33.96 1.51 5.25
C PRO A 111 34.34 1.53 6.74
N PHE A 112 33.50 0.99 7.63
CA PHE A 112 33.81 0.91 9.06
C PHE A 112 35.10 0.12 9.31
N LEU A 113 35.22 -1.04 8.66
CA LEU A 113 36.39 -1.89 8.80
C LEU A 113 37.66 -1.24 8.26
N ASN A 114 37.58 -0.61 7.07
CA ASN A 114 38.72 0.09 6.49
C ASN A 114 39.18 1.28 7.34
N ALA A 115 38.26 2.03 7.93
CA ALA A 115 38.59 3.14 8.82
C ALA A 115 39.32 2.66 10.09
N GLU A 116 38.88 1.55 10.71
CA GLU A 116 39.59 0.97 11.85
C GLU A 116 40.96 0.38 11.47
N LEU A 117 41.09 -0.22 10.28
CA LEU A 117 42.38 -0.68 9.76
C LEU A 117 43.37 0.47 9.58
N GLU A 118 42.95 1.56 8.93
CA GLU A 118 43.76 2.77 8.75
C GLU A 118 44.16 3.39 10.08
N ARG A 119 43.22 3.47 11.04
CA ARG A 119 43.48 3.95 12.40
C ARG A 119 44.51 3.09 13.13
N ALA A 120 44.51 1.78 12.91
CA ALA A 120 45.48 0.84 13.47
C ALA A 120 46.83 0.80 12.71
N GLY A 121 47.00 1.63 11.67
CA GLY A 121 48.23 1.71 10.88
C GLY A 121 48.34 0.68 9.75
N TYR A 122 47.25 0.01 9.38
CA TYR A 122 47.16 -0.90 8.24
C TYR A 122 46.61 -0.17 7.00
N PRO A 123 46.99 -0.59 5.78
CA PRO A 123 46.36 -0.06 4.58
C PRO A 123 44.90 -0.50 4.47
N SER A 124 44.05 0.33 3.87
CA SER A 124 42.69 -0.04 3.47
C SER A 124 42.67 -1.28 2.57
N LEU A 125 41.64 -2.11 2.71
CA LEU A 125 41.37 -3.25 1.85
C LEU A 125 40.95 -2.77 0.45
N THR A 126 41.61 -3.31 -0.58
CA THR A 126 41.32 -3.05 -2.01
C THR A 126 40.63 -4.23 -2.71
N ILE A 127 40.12 -5.18 -1.92
CA ILE A 127 39.43 -6.38 -2.40
C ILE A 127 38.03 -6.05 -2.97
N SER A 128 37.51 -6.96 -3.79
CA SER A 128 36.15 -6.86 -4.31
C SER A 128 35.14 -7.05 -3.17
N ALA A 129 34.03 -6.30 -3.21
CA ALA A 129 32.98 -6.36 -2.21
C ALA A 129 31.58 -6.52 -2.83
N ILE A 130 30.71 -7.28 -2.17
CA ILE A 130 29.35 -7.61 -2.61
C ILE A 130 28.35 -7.29 -1.51
N ASP A 131 27.23 -6.69 -1.91
CA ASP A 131 26.09 -6.36 -1.07
C ASP A 131 24.95 -7.35 -1.25
N THR A 132 24.58 -8.07 -0.19
CA THR A 132 23.46 -9.04 -0.26
C THR A 132 22.09 -8.38 -0.26
N VAL A 133 21.96 -7.11 0.20
CA VAL A 133 20.67 -6.40 0.26
C VAL A 133 20.17 -6.08 -1.14
N THR A 134 20.98 -5.44 -1.98
CA THR A 134 20.61 -5.07 -3.35
C THR A 134 20.47 -6.29 -4.26
N LEU A 135 21.27 -7.34 -4.06
CA LEU A 135 21.03 -8.64 -4.70
C LEU A 135 19.69 -9.23 -4.30
N SER A 136 19.35 -9.21 -3.01
CA SER A 136 18.06 -9.70 -2.53
C SER A 136 16.89 -8.90 -3.10
N GLN A 137 17.04 -7.58 -3.26
CA GLN A 137 16.02 -6.73 -3.87
C GLN A 137 15.71 -7.09 -5.33
N ILE A 138 16.72 -7.53 -6.08
CA ILE A 138 16.58 -7.97 -7.48
C ILE A 138 16.04 -9.41 -7.54
N LEU A 139 16.59 -10.32 -6.74
CA LEU A 139 16.37 -11.77 -6.84
C LEU A 139 15.17 -12.27 -6.03
N PHE A 140 14.72 -11.50 -5.04
CA PHE A 140 13.49 -11.72 -4.28
C PHE A 140 12.52 -10.55 -4.46
N PRO A 141 12.02 -10.33 -5.69
CA PRO A 141 11.30 -9.11 -6.02
C PRO A 141 9.99 -8.92 -5.22
N THR A 142 9.40 -10.02 -4.75
CA THR A 142 8.14 -10.08 -3.99
C THR A 142 8.34 -10.19 -2.48
N ALA A 143 9.59 -10.22 -1.98
CA ALA A 143 9.85 -10.32 -0.54
C ALA A 143 9.31 -9.09 0.21
N LYS A 144 8.54 -9.31 1.27
CA LYS A 144 7.90 -8.24 2.05
C LYS A 144 8.91 -7.33 2.75
N SER A 145 10.11 -7.80 3.02
CA SER A 145 11.18 -7.08 3.70
C SER A 145 12.54 -7.59 3.21
N PHE A 146 13.56 -6.76 3.36
CA PHE A 146 14.95 -7.07 3.00
C PHE A 146 15.89 -6.99 4.19
N ARG A 147 15.35 -7.05 5.42
CA ARG A 147 16.17 -7.25 6.63
C ARG A 147 16.60 -8.71 6.68
N LEU A 148 17.82 -8.97 7.16
CA LEU A 148 18.39 -10.31 7.24
C LEU A 148 17.45 -11.32 7.93
N ARG A 149 16.93 -10.95 9.12
CA ARG A 149 16.01 -11.81 9.89
C ARG A 149 14.73 -12.15 9.13
N ASP A 150 14.17 -11.19 8.40
CA ASP A 150 12.93 -11.41 7.65
C ASP A 150 13.18 -12.33 6.44
N LEU A 151 14.30 -12.14 5.73
CA LEU A 151 14.68 -12.94 4.58
C LEU A 151 15.01 -14.38 4.99
N THR A 152 15.84 -14.56 6.01
CA THR A 152 16.25 -15.89 6.50
C THR A 152 15.07 -16.68 7.06
N SER A 153 14.17 -16.03 7.81
CA SER A 153 12.91 -16.64 8.26
C SER A 153 12.04 -17.10 7.07
N SER A 154 11.94 -16.28 6.02
CA SER A 154 11.17 -16.64 4.81
C SER A 154 11.79 -17.78 3.99
N LEU A 155 13.10 -18.00 4.14
CA LEU A 155 13.86 -19.05 3.48
C LEU A 155 13.98 -20.33 4.32
N HIS A 156 13.43 -20.34 5.54
CA HIS A 156 13.57 -21.43 6.50
C HIS A 156 15.03 -21.78 6.82
N ILE A 157 15.89 -20.77 6.90
CA ILE A 157 17.26 -20.88 7.39
C ILE A 157 17.19 -20.92 8.92
N GLU A 158 17.55 -22.04 9.54
CA GLU A 158 17.54 -22.24 11.00
C GLU A 158 18.76 -21.55 11.65
N HIS A 159 18.53 -20.79 12.72
CA HIS A 159 19.59 -20.10 13.48
C HIS A 159 19.71 -20.72 14.86
N ASP A 160 20.85 -21.33 15.17
CA ASP A 160 21.03 -21.96 16.49
C ASP A 160 21.22 -20.93 17.62
N HIS A 161 21.57 -19.66 17.35
CA HIS A 161 21.60 -18.58 18.35
C HIS A 161 21.48 -17.17 17.71
N PRO A 162 20.28 -16.59 17.55
CA PRO A 162 20.14 -15.20 17.10
C PRO A 162 20.85 -14.27 18.10
N HIS A 163 21.55 -13.23 17.62
CA HIS A 163 22.20 -12.14 18.39
C HIS A 163 23.72 -12.24 18.67
N SER A 164 24.49 -12.91 17.81
CA SER A 164 25.95 -12.70 17.73
C SER A 164 26.34 -12.29 16.31
N ALA A 165 27.36 -11.44 16.17
CA ALA A 165 27.85 -11.02 14.85
C ALA A 165 28.27 -12.22 13.97
N VAL A 166 28.79 -13.31 14.56
CA VAL A 166 29.13 -14.52 13.80
C VAL A 166 27.87 -15.24 13.29
N SER A 167 26.80 -15.32 14.08
CA SER A 167 25.54 -15.93 13.64
C SER A 167 24.89 -15.13 12.50
N ASP A 168 24.94 -13.79 12.54
CA ASP A 168 24.40 -12.96 11.46
C ASP A 168 25.31 -13.04 10.19
N ALA A 169 26.62 -13.23 10.36
CA ALA A 169 27.53 -13.55 9.26
C ALA A 169 27.26 -14.94 8.64
N GLU A 170 26.94 -15.96 9.44
CA GLU A 170 26.52 -17.30 8.97
C GLU A 170 25.18 -17.23 8.23
N ALA A 171 24.20 -16.53 8.79
CA ALA A 171 22.93 -16.26 8.16
C ALA A 171 23.10 -15.57 6.79
N THR A 172 23.99 -14.58 6.72
CA THR A 172 24.32 -13.86 5.49
C THR A 172 25.06 -14.77 4.49
N ALA A 173 25.89 -15.70 4.98
CA ALA A 173 26.57 -16.70 4.18
C ALA A 173 25.59 -17.66 3.48
N GLU A 174 24.59 -18.16 4.21
CA GLU A 174 23.54 -18.99 3.64
C GLU A 174 22.67 -18.22 2.66
N LEU A 175 22.30 -16.97 3.00
CA LEU A 175 21.60 -16.07 2.09
C LEU A 175 22.38 -15.85 0.79
N LEU A 176 23.68 -15.60 0.86
CA LEU A 176 24.55 -15.45 -0.32
C LEU A 176 24.51 -16.70 -1.20
N ASN A 177 24.62 -17.90 -0.61
CA ASN A 177 24.56 -19.15 -1.36
C ASN A 177 23.24 -19.28 -2.13
N ASP A 178 22.12 -18.93 -1.51
CA ASP A 178 20.82 -18.96 -2.18
C ASP A 178 20.66 -17.88 -3.24
N LEU A 179 21.21 -16.68 -3.03
CA LEU A 179 21.26 -15.63 -4.05
C LEU A 179 22.07 -16.09 -5.27
N LEU A 180 23.24 -16.69 -5.05
CA LEU A 180 24.09 -17.22 -6.13
C LEU A 180 23.38 -18.35 -6.90
N LYS A 181 22.76 -19.32 -6.21
CA LYS A 181 21.94 -20.36 -6.85
C LYS A 181 20.81 -19.77 -7.68
N ARG A 182 20.16 -18.70 -7.21
CA ARG A 182 19.08 -18.03 -7.96
C ARG A 182 19.61 -17.33 -9.21
N ILE A 183 20.78 -16.70 -9.13
CA ILE A 183 21.45 -16.14 -10.32
C ILE A 183 21.74 -17.26 -11.33
N GLU A 184 22.23 -18.41 -10.88
CA GLU A 184 22.45 -19.58 -11.73
C GLU A 184 21.16 -20.10 -12.39
N LEU A 185 19.99 -19.94 -11.76
CA LEU A 185 18.69 -20.34 -12.30
C LEU A 185 18.07 -19.32 -13.25
N LEU A 186 18.62 -18.10 -13.36
CA LEU A 186 18.08 -17.09 -14.27
C LEU A 186 18.21 -17.53 -15.74
N PRO A 187 17.16 -17.37 -16.56
CA PRO A 187 17.28 -17.55 -18.01
C PRO A 187 18.38 -16.67 -18.60
N THR A 188 19.15 -17.22 -19.55
CA THR A 188 20.28 -16.51 -20.18
C THR A 188 19.85 -15.15 -20.74
N LEU A 189 18.70 -15.08 -21.41
CA LEU A 189 18.17 -13.84 -21.98
C LEU A 189 17.83 -12.79 -20.91
N THR A 190 17.30 -13.21 -19.75
CA THR A 190 17.04 -12.31 -18.63
C THR A 190 18.35 -11.77 -18.05
N LEU A 191 19.35 -12.63 -17.91
CA LEU A 191 20.68 -12.25 -17.43
C LEU A 191 21.38 -11.25 -18.38
N GLU A 192 21.27 -11.46 -19.69
CA GLU A 192 21.74 -10.51 -20.71
C GLU A 192 21.09 -9.14 -20.56
N LYS A 193 19.77 -9.09 -20.35
CA LYS A 193 19.04 -7.83 -20.12
C LYS A 193 19.48 -7.14 -18.83
N ILE A 194 19.68 -7.88 -17.74
CA ILE A 194 20.18 -7.32 -16.47
C ILE A 194 21.57 -6.69 -16.64
N VAL A 195 22.48 -7.38 -17.32
CA VAL A 195 23.84 -6.87 -17.59
C VAL A 195 23.82 -5.62 -18.50
N GLN A 196 22.92 -5.58 -19.49
CA GLN A 196 22.75 -4.42 -20.38
C GLN A 196 22.29 -3.15 -19.65
N LEU A 197 21.63 -3.27 -18.49
CA LEU A 197 21.20 -2.12 -17.68
C LEU A 197 22.37 -1.39 -17.02
N LYS A 198 23.58 -1.97 -16.99
CA LYS A 198 24.79 -1.40 -16.37
C LYS A 198 24.52 -0.90 -14.93
N LEU A 199 23.98 -1.79 -14.10
CA LEU A 199 23.50 -1.45 -12.76
C LEU A 199 24.58 -0.79 -11.90
N ASN A 200 24.27 0.38 -11.37
CA ASN A 200 25.09 1.07 -10.37
C ASN A 200 24.70 0.58 -8.96
N LEU A 201 25.13 -0.64 -8.63
CA LEU A 201 24.96 -1.25 -7.31
C LEU A 201 26.14 -0.90 -6.38
N PRO A 202 25.99 -1.04 -5.05
CA PRO A 202 27.10 -0.88 -4.12
C PRO A 202 28.31 -1.74 -4.50
N GLN A 203 29.50 -1.15 -4.47
CA GLN A 203 30.77 -1.84 -4.73
C GLN A 203 30.74 -2.64 -6.05
N GLN A 204 31.27 -3.86 -6.08
CA GLN A 204 31.33 -4.70 -7.28
C GLN A 204 30.13 -5.66 -7.37
N THR A 205 29.04 -5.39 -6.66
CA THR A 205 27.87 -6.28 -6.57
C THR A 205 27.31 -6.66 -7.94
N ALA A 206 27.26 -5.73 -8.90
CA ALA A 206 26.74 -6.02 -10.25
C ALA A 206 27.56 -7.09 -11.01
N SER A 207 28.85 -7.24 -10.69
CA SER A 207 29.76 -8.16 -11.39
C SER A 207 29.40 -9.64 -11.24
N VAL A 208 28.55 -10.00 -10.27
CA VAL A 208 28.05 -11.38 -10.11
C VAL A 208 27.21 -11.80 -11.32
N PHE A 209 26.44 -10.87 -11.91
CA PHE A 209 25.63 -11.12 -13.09
C PHE A 209 26.50 -11.26 -14.35
N ASP A 210 27.51 -10.38 -14.49
CA ASP A 210 28.49 -10.45 -15.58
C ASP A 210 29.23 -11.79 -15.56
N SER A 211 29.66 -12.23 -14.38
CA SER A 211 30.41 -13.47 -14.18
C SER A 211 29.59 -14.69 -14.58
N GLU A 212 28.33 -14.76 -14.15
CA GLU A 212 27.44 -15.85 -14.57
C GLU A 212 27.12 -15.80 -16.07
N LEU A 213 26.98 -14.60 -16.66
CA LEU A 213 26.73 -14.48 -18.11
C LEU A 213 27.92 -15.02 -18.93
N GLN A 214 29.15 -14.73 -18.53
CA GLN A 214 30.34 -15.30 -19.17
C GLN A 214 30.42 -16.82 -19.02
N ARG A 215 29.97 -17.37 -17.88
CA ARG A 215 29.87 -18.82 -17.68
C ARG A 215 28.83 -19.43 -18.61
N ARG A 216 27.63 -18.82 -18.71
CA ARG A 216 26.52 -19.25 -19.59
C ARG A 216 26.90 -19.29 -21.07
N ARG A 217 27.74 -18.36 -21.55
CA ARG A 217 28.27 -18.39 -22.93
C ARG A 217 29.00 -19.69 -23.27
N ASN A 218 29.63 -20.33 -22.27
CA ASN A 218 30.35 -21.60 -22.45
C ASN A 218 29.49 -22.83 -22.13
N ASN A 219 28.38 -22.66 -21.41
CA ASN A 219 27.48 -23.74 -21.01
C ASN A 219 26.02 -23.25 -20.98
N PRO A 220 25.33 -23.20 -22.14
CA PRO A 220 23.95 -22.76 -22.22
C PRO A 220 23.03 -23.77 -21.53
N GLN A 221 22.09 -23.29 -20.72
CA GLN A 221 21.07 -24.13 -20.10
C GLN A 221 19.71 -23.95 -20.80
N PRO A 222 18.90 -25.01 -20.89
CA PRO A 222 17.54 -24.91 -21.43
C PRO A 222 16.64 -24.05 -20.54
N LEU A 223 15.59 -23.52 -21.15
CA LEU A 223 14.55 -22.78 -20.44
C LEU A 223 13.62 -23.76 -19.71
N SER A 224 13.20 -23.42 -18.49
CA SER A 224 12.21 -24.19 -17.72
C SER A 224 10.88 -24.32 -18.48
N GLU A 225 10.16 -25.44 -18.30
CA GLU A 225 8.86 -25.68 -18.92
C GLU A 225 7.79 -24.66 -18.52
N GLU A 226 7.92 -23.99 -17.38
CA GLU A 226 6.98 -22.97 -16.92
C GLU A 226 7.20 -21.60 -17.58
N LEU A 227 8.30 -21.44 -18.31
CA LEU A 227 8.70 -20.18 -18.94
C LEU A 227 8.64 -20.28 -20.48
N TYR A 228 8.55 -19.13 -21.14
CA TYR A 228 8.70 -19.02 -22.59
C TYR A 228 9.29 -17.66 -22.97
N VAL A 229 9.84 -17.58 -24.18
CA VAL A 229 10.38 -16.33 -24.74
C VAL A 229 9.28 -15.64 -25.55
N SER A 230 9.04 -14.36 -25.28
CA SER A 230 8.23 -13.47 -26.10
C SER A 230 9.08 -12.30 -26.58
N HIS A 231 9.34 -12.22 -27.88
CA HIS A 231 9.97 -11.07 -28.55
C HIS A 231 11.25 -10.51 -27.88
N GLY A 232 12.06 -11.37 -27.25
CA GLY A 232 13.33 -10.95 -26.63
C GLY A 232 13.26 -10.72 -25.10
N ILE A 233 12.15 -11.07 -24.46
CA ILE A 233 12.03 -11.19 -23.00
C ILE A 233 11.49 -12.56 -22.59
N VAL A 234 11.71 -12.97 -21.34
CA VAL A 234 11.23 -14.24 -20.81
C VAL A 234 10.05 -13.99 -19.87
N LEU A 235 8.97 -14.76 -20.05
CA LEU A 235 7.72 -14.63 -19.30
C LEU A 235 7.32 -15.97 -18.70
N HIS A 236 6.62 -15.92 -17.56
CA HIS A 236 5.94 -17.08 -17.00
C HIS A 236 4.65 -17.40 -17.79
N LYS A 237 4.41 -18.69 -18.05
CA LYS A 237 3.17 -19.18 -18.69
C LYS A 237 1.97 -18.95 -17.77
N ALA A 238 0.88 -18.40 -18.32
CA ALA A 238 -0.37 -18.28 -17.55
C ALA A 238 -1.03 -19.66 -17.44
N ARG A 239 -1.41 -20.08 -16.23
CA ARG A 239 -2.22 -21.29 -16.05
C ARG A 239 -3.68 -20.98 -16.41
N PRO A 240 -4.29 -21.68 -17.38
CA PRO A 240 -5.70 -21.47 -17.70
C PRO A 240 -6.57 -21.86 -16.50
N LEU A 241 -7.70 -21.16 -16.32
CA LEU A 241 -8.71 -21.58 -15.36
C LEU A 241 -9.29 -22.91 -15.82
N THR A 242 -9.45 -23.86 -14.89
CA THR A 242 -9.99 -25.17 -15.21
C THR A 242 -11.45 -24.99 -15.60
N ALA A 243 -11.85 -25.41 -16.80
CA ALA A 243 -13.24 -25.31 -17.22
C ALA A 243 -14.14 -26.09 -16.25
N ALA A 244 -15.23 -25.48 -15.81
CA ALA A 244 -16.24 -26.19 -15.04
C ALA A 244 -16.78 -27.34 -15.89
N GLY A 245 -16.59 -28.58 -15.44
CA GLY A 245 -17.20 -29.74 -16.09
C GLY A 245 -18.72 -29.58 -16.11
N ALA A 246 -19.36 -29.97 -17.20
CA ALA A 246 -20.82 -29.99 -17.30
C ALA A 246 -21.38 -31.01 -16.30
N GLN A 247 -21.85 -30.56 -15.13
CA GLN A 247 -22.50 -31.42 -14.13
C GLN A 247 -23.57 -30.69 -13.30
N ASP A 248 -24.52 -31.49 -12.82
CA ASP A 248 -25.80 -31.17 -12.19
C ASP A 248 -25.79 -30.11 -11.07
N LYS A 249 -26.98 -29.58 -10.77
CA LYS A 249 -27.20 -28.75 -9.57
C LYS A 249 -26.92 -29.58 -8.30
N TYR A 250 -25.96 -29.14 -7.50
CA TYR A 250 -25.63 -29.75 -6.21
C TYR A 250 -26.61 -29.32 -5.11
N LYS A 251 -27.00 -30.25 -4.23
CA LYS A 251 -27.88 -29.95 -3.09
C LYS A 251 -27.11 -29.26 -1.97
N TYR A 252 -27.62 -28.13 -1.50
CA TYR A 252 -27.03 -27.39 -0.39
C TYR A 252 -27.13 -28.14 0.95
N PRO A 253 -26.04 -28.25 1.74
CA PRO A 253 -26.08 -28.89 3.05
C PRO A 253 -26.73 -27.97 4.10
N ALA A 254 -28.06 -28.01 4.21
CA ALA A 254 -28.80 -27.13 5.11
C ALA A 254 -28.68 -27.48 6.61
N THR A 255 -28.43 -28.76 6.95
CA THR A 255 -28.40 -29.25 8.34
C THR A 255 -26.97 -29.28 8.90
N LYS A 256 -26.86 -29.25 10.24
CA LYS A 256 -25.58 -29.39 10.96
C LYS A 256 -24.81 -30.65 10.51
N ARG A 257 -25.48 -31.81 10.53
CA ARG A 257 -24.88 -33.09 10.11
C ARG A 257 -24.41 -33.09 8.66
N ALA A 258 -25.18 -32.48 7.75
CA ALA A 258 -24.80 -32.38 6.35
C ALA A 258 -23.56 -31.50 6.17
N LYS A 259 -23.45 -30.38 6.90
CA LYS A 259 -22.26 -29.52 6.88
C LYS A 259 -21.04 -30.19 7.49
N GLU A 260 -21.18 -30.88 8.62
CA GLU A 260 -20.09 -31.65 9.24
C GLU A 260 -19.49 -32.67 8.24
N LYS A 261 -20.35 -33.37 7.50
CA LYS A 261 -19.91 -34.31 6.46
C LYS A 261 -19.12 -33.62 5.33
N VAL A 262 -19.53 -32.42 4.92
CA VAL A 262 -18.88 -31.67 3.84
C VAL A 262 -17.58 -30.99 4.31
N TYR A 263 -17.54 -30.53 5.56
CA TYR A 263 -16.38 -29.85 6.12
C TYR A 263 -15.22 -30.82 6.41
N GLY A 264 -15.54 -32.04 6.88
CA GLY A 264 -14.52 -32.98 7.36
C GLY A 264 -13.60 -32.32 8.39
N ASP A 265 -12.29 -32.59 8.28
CA ASP A 265 -11.26 -32.01 9.14
C ASP A 265 -10.75 -30.64 8.65
N ILE A 266 -11.32 -30.11 7.57
CA ILE A 266 -10.83 -28.90 6.89
C ILE A 266 -11.36 -27.63 7.56
N LEU A 267 -12.61 -27.65 8.02
CA LEU A 267 -13.29 -26.49 8.61
C LEU A 267 -13.99 -26.83 9.93
N LYS A 268 -13.72 -26.04 10.98
CA LYS A 268 -14.46 -26.10 12.25
C LYS A 268 -15.87 -25.55 12.06
N LEU A 269 -16.89 -26.34 12.39
CA LEU A 269 -18.28 -25.90 12.35
C LEU A 269 -18.56 -24.85 13.42
N ARG A 270 -19.10 -23.69 13.01
CA ARG A 270 -19.53 -22.61 13.90
C ARG A 270 -21.06 -22.45 13.84
N PRO A 271 -21.80 -22.55 14.96
CA PRO A 271 -23.27 -22.45 14.94
C PRO A 271 -23.80 -21.13 14.38
N VAL A 272 -23.18 -20.00 14.76
CA VAL A 272 -23.57 -18.66 14.30
C VAL A 272 -23.34 -18.52 12.79
N GLN A 273 -22.17 -18.94 12.31
CA GLN A 273 -21.86 -18.97 10.87
C GLN A 273 -22.83 -19.87 10.09
N THR A 274 -23.19 -21.02 10.65
CA THR A 274 -24.15 -21.96 10.03
C THR A 274 -25.52 -21.32 9.86
N LYS A 275 -26.00 -20.57 10.86
CA LYS A 275 -27.26 -19.81 10.81
C LYS A 275 -27.20 -18.70 9.76
N MET A 276 -26.07 -17.98 9.66
CA MET A 276 -25.83 -16.98 8.63
C MET A 276 -25.90 -17.60 7.24
N MET A 277 -25.17 -18.70 6.99
CA MET A 277 -25.15 -19.37 5.70
C MET A 277 -26.55 -19.82 5.26
N ASN A 278 -27.33 -20.42 6.17
CA ASN A 278 -28.71 -20.85 5.87
C ASN A 278 -29.63 -19.67 5.59
N SER A 279 -29.49 -18.56 6.33
CA SER A 279 -30.32 -17.37 6.12
C SER A 279 -30.08 -16.74 4.75
N ILE A 280 -28.82 -16.69 4.32
CA ILE A 280 -28.43 -16.20 2.99
C ILE A 280 -28.96 -17.14 1.92
N TYR A 281 -28.70 -18.45 2.05
CA TYR A 281 -29.20 -19.45 1.09
C TYR A 281 -30.71 -19.34 0.87
N ASN A 282 -31.49 -19.35 1.96
CA ASN A 282 -32.95 -19.29 1.90
C ASN A 282 -33.48 -18.03 1.21
N ASN A 283 -32.85 -16.87 1.41
CA ASN A 283 -33.25 -15.63 0.75
C ASN A 283 -33.00 -15.69 -0.76
N TYR A 284 -31.82 -16.16 -1.17
CA TYR A 284 -31.38 -16.14 -2.57
C TYR A 284 -31.89 -17.32 -3.41
N THR A 285 -32.49 -18.33 -2.78
CA THR A 285 -33.26 -19.38 -3.46
C THR A 285 -34.75 -19.11 -3.51
N HIS A 286 -35.24 -18.04 -2.89
CA HIS A 286 -36.65 -17.65 -2.96
C HIS A 286 -36.98 -17.08 -4.35
N ASP A 287 -38.23 -17.22 -4.79
CA ASP A 287 -38.70 -16.70 -6.09
C ASP A 287 -38.46 -15.19 -6.24
N GLU A 288 -38.70 -14.43 -5.16
CA GLU A 288 -38.46 -13.00 -5.06
C GLU A 288 -37.42 -12.73 -3.95
N PRO A 289 -36.12 -12.88 -4.25
CA PRO A 289 -35.09 -12.55 -3.29
C PRO A 289 -35.18 -11.06 -2.92
N LYS A 290 -34.87 -10.72 -1.67
CA LYS A 290 -34.78 -9.33 -1.22
C LYS A 290 -33.33 -8.91 -1.02
N THR A 291 -33.06 -7.61 -1.13
CA THR A 291 -31.81 -7.03 -0.64
C THR A 291 -31.65 -7.37 0.83
N MET A 292 -30.43 -7.77 1.21
CA MET A 292 -30.18 -8.27 2.56
C MET A 292 -28.97 -7.57 3.20
N ILE A 293 -29.13 -7.13 4.44
CA ILE A 293 -28.03 -6.66 5.29
C ILE A 293 -27.75 -7.70 6.38
N VAL A 294 -26.49 -8.12 6.47
CA VAL A 294 -25.99 -9.05 7.47
C VAL A 294 -24.93 -8.37 8.32
N GLU A 295 -25.28 -8.05 9.56
CA GLU A 295 -24.31 -7.67 10.59
C GLU A 295 -23.84 -8.95 11.29
N ALA A 296 -22.56 -9.28 11.16
CA ALA A 296 -21.97 -10.47 11.76
C ALA A 296 -20.67 -10.09 12.46
N GLY A 297 -20.60 -10.29 13.79
CA GLY A 297 -19.43 -9.90 14.59
C GLY A 297 -18.09 -10.45 14.08
N THR A 298 -16.99 -9.85 14.55
CA THR A 298 -15.64 -10.39 14.32
C THR A 298 -15.58 -11.86 14.77
N GLY A 299 -14.76 -12.67 14.09
CA GLY A 299 -14.65 -14.09 14.41
C GLY A 299 -15.82 -14.98 13.95
N VAL A 300 -16.93 -14.45 13.44
CA VAL A 300 -18.03 -15.31 12.91
C VAL A 300 -17.60 -16.10 11.66
N GLY A 301 -16.62 -15.61 10.91
CA GLY A 301 -16.20 -16.20 9.62
C GLY A 301 -17.09 -15.73 8.47
N LYS A 302 -17.30 -14.41 8.38
CA LYS A 302 -18.20 -13.72 7.43
C LYS A 302 -17.97 -14.14 5.98
N THR A 303 -16.71 -14.14 5.53
CA THR A 303 -16.31 -14.42 4.15
C THR A 303 -16.79 -15.79 3.67
N LEU A 304 -16.46 -16.86 4.41
CA LEU A 304 -17.01 -18.19 4.12
C LEU A 304 -18.53 -18.25 4.35
N GLY A 305 -19.04 -17.48 5.33
CA GLY A 305 -20.46 -17.38 5.65
C GLY A 305 -21.35 -16.94 4.49
N TYR A 306 -20.88 -16.04 3.62
CA TYR A 306 -21.61 -15.66 2.40
C TYR A 306 -21.14 -16.42 1.15
N LEU A 307 -19.85 -16.70 0.99
CA LEU A 307 -19.35 -17.38 -0.22
C LEU A 307 -19.87 -18.81 -0.34
N PHE A 308 -19.93 -19.55 0.77
CA PHE A 308 -20.38 -20.94 0.76
C PHE A 308 -21.82 -21.08 0.23
N PRO A 309 -22.85 -20.45 0.83
CA PRO A 309 -24.21 -20.58 0.31
C PRO A 309 -24.36 -19.99 -1.10
N LEU A 310 -23.73 -18.83 -1.40
CA LEU A 310 -23.84 -18.21 -2.72
C LEU A 310 -23.21 -19.07 -3.81
N SER A 311 -22.17 -19.86 -3.52
CA SER A 311 -21.58 -20.78 -4.50
C SER A 311 -22.58 -21.85 -4.95
N TYR A 312 -23.38 -22.41 -4.03
CA TYR A 312 -24.45 -23.37 -4.38
C TYR A 312 -25.60 -22.71 -5.14
N VAL A 313 -25.87 -21.42 -4.88
CA VAL A 313 -26.94 -20.68 -5.55
C VAL A 313 -26.51 -20.25 -6.96
N ALA A 314 -25.26 -19.85 -7.14
CA ALA A 314 -24.74 -19.29 -8.37
C ALA A 314 -24.29 -20.37 -9.38
N TYR A 315 -23.67 -21.46 -8.90
CA TYR A 315 -23.14 -22.50 -9.77
C TYR A 315 -24.25 -23.29 -10.50
N PRO A 316 -24.07 -23.67 -11.78
CA PRO A 316 -23.00 -23.26 -12.71
C PRO A 316 -23.37 -22.01 -13.55
N ASN A 317 -24.50 -21.36 -13.27
CA ASN A 317 -25.18 -20.50 -14.26
C ASN A 317 -25.00 -18.98 -14.04
N LYS A 318 -24.33 -18.59 -12.95
CA LYS A 318 -24.28 -17.18 -12.53
C LYS A 318 -22.96 -16.88 -11.82
N LYS A 319 -22.47 -15.66 -11.97
CA LYS A 319 -21.27 -15.17 -11.28
C LYS A 319 -21.61 -14.53 -9.94
N ILE A 320 -20.62 -14.49 -9.07
CA ILE A 320 -20.64 -13.76 -7.80
C ILE A 320 -19.63 -12.63 -7.90
N VAL A 321 -20.05 -11.39 -7.68
CA VAL A 321 -19.17 -10.22 -7.58
C VAL A 321 -19.06 -9.83 -6.11
N VAL A 322 -17.84 -9.84 -5.58
CA VAL A 322 -17.53 -9.46 -4.20
C VAL A 322 -16.74 -8.18 -4.21
N SER A 323 -17.27 -7.14 -3.59
CA SER A 323 -16.60 -5.86 -3.40
C SER A 323 -16.25 -5.68 -1.92
N THR A 324 -15.00 -5.34 -1.61
CA THR A 324 -14.51 -5.10 -0.23
C THR A 324 -13.75 -3.78 -0.13
N ALA A 325 -13.39 -3.37 1.09
CA ALA A 325 -12.84 -2.03 1.32
C ALA A 325 -11.39 -1.83 0.83
N THR A 326 -10.53 -2.87 0.83
CA THR A 326 -9.09 -2.71 0.52
C THR A 326 -8.53 -3.84 -0.35
N ASN A 327 -7.42 -3.57 -1.05
CA ASN A 327 -6.72 -4.58 -1.85
C ASN A 327 -6.16 -5.73 -0.98
N VAL A 328 -5.80 -5.46 0.28
CA VAL A 328 -5.36 -6.49 1.23
C VAL A 328 -6.50 -7.47 1.52
N LEU A 329 -7.71 -6.97 1.76
CA LEU A 329 -8.88 -7.82 1.98
C LEU A 329 -9.23 -8.63 0.73
N GLN A 330 -9.10 -8.07 -0.47
CA GLN A 330 -9.28 -8.83 -1.72
C GLN A 330 -8.36 -10.06 -1.78
N GLN A 331 -7.07 -9.85 -1.48
CA GLN A 331 -6.07 -10.92 -1.49
C GLN A 331 -6.39 -11.99 -0.44
N GLN A 332 -6.79 -11.57 0.77
CA GLN A 332 -7.20 -12.50 1.83
C GLN A 332 -8.42 -13.35 1.45
N ILE A 333 -9.40 -12.77 0.75
CA ILE A 333 -10.56 -13.51 0.27
C ILE A 333 -10.12 -14.64 -0.67
N ILE A 334 -9.20 -14.39 -1.61
CA ILE A 334 -8.73 -15.43 -2.52
C ILE A 334 -7.80 -16.44 -1.84
N ASP A 335 -6.73 -15.99 -1.20
CA ASP A 335 -5.68 -16.87 -0.68
C ASP A 335 -6.19 -17.77 0.43
N THR A 336 -7.09 -17.24 1.26
CA THR A 336 -7.63 -17.95 2.41
C THR A 336 -9.04 -18.48 2.17
N ALA A 337 -10.00 -17.61 1.85
CA ALA A 337 -11.41 -18.01 1.86
C ALA A 337 -11.79 -18.86 0.64
N VAL A 338 -11.44 -18.44 -0.58
CA VAL A 338 -11.72 -19.21 -1.81
C VAL A 338 -10.93 -20.51 -1.83
N THR A 339 -9.66 -20.50 -1.40
CA THR A 339 -8.87 -21.73 -1.25
C THR A 339 -9.53 -22.73 -0.31
N LYS A 340 -9.98 -22.29 0.88
CA LYS A 340 -10.71 -23.16 1.83
C LYS A 340 -12.07 -23.60 1.29
N LEU A 341 -12.78 -22.71 0.60
CA LEU A 341 -14.06 -22.98 -0.01
C LEU A 341 -13.96 -24.10 -1.06
N ASN A 342 -13.00 -24.01 -1.98
CA ASN A 342 -12.80 -25.02 -3.03
C ASN A 342 -12.35 -26.38 -2.49
N LYS A 343 -11.81 -26.45 -1.26
CA LYS A 343 -11.50 -27.72 -0.59
C LYS A 343 -12.74 -28.44 -0.05
N VAL A 344 -13.84 -27.72 0.21
CA VAL A 344 -15.07 -28.29 0.79
C VAL A 344 -16.24 -28.34 -0.18
N LEU A 345 -16.20 -27.58 -1.27
CA LEU A 345 -17.24 -27.66 -2.30
C LEU A 345 -17.09 -28.95 -3.13
N PRO A 346 -18.21 -29.58 -3.54
CA PRO A 346 -18.16 -30.73 -4.46
C PRO A 346 -17.83 -30.33 -5.91
N PHE A 347 -17.71 -29.03 -6.18
CA PHE A 347 -17.34 -28.43 -7.46
C PHE A 347 -16.30 -27.32 -7.19
N ARG A 348 -15.60 -26.89 -8.24
CA ARG A 348 -14.60 -25.83 -8.15
C ARG A 348 -15.19 -24.51 -8.63
N MET A 349 -15.00 -23.46 -7.84
CA MET A 349 -15.29 -22.07 -8.22
C MET A 349 -13.99 -21.39 -8.64
N ASN A 350 -13.93 -20.93 -9.89
CA ASN A 350 -12.81 -20.15 -10.40
C ASN A 350 -12.96 -18.69 -9.98
N SER A 351 -11.90 -18.11 -9.41
CA SER A 351 -11.91 -16.73 -8.91
C SER A 351 -10.84 -15.86 -9.55
N VAL A 352 -11.14 -14.57 -9.71
CA VAL A 352 -10.19 -13.55 -10.21
C VAL A 352 -10.27 -12.28 -9.36
N ILE A 353 -9.12 -11.64 -9.13
CA ILE A 353 -9.03 -10.29 -8.55
C ILE A 353 -9.03 -9.27 -9.69
N ILE A 354 -9.81 -8.20 -9.53
CA ILE A 354 -9.76 -7.04 -10.43
C ILE A 354 -9.43 -5.79 -9.61
N LYS A 355 -8.44 -5.06 -10.13
CA LYS A 355 -7.96 -3.78 -9.63
C LYS A 355 -7.97 -2.76 -10.76
N GLY A 356 -7.78 -1.47 -10.42
CA GLY A 356 -7.61 -0.42 -11.43
C GLY A 356 -6.43 -0.71 -12.37
N ASN A 357 -6.51 -0.23 -13.61
CA ASN A 357 -5.52 -0.55 -14.67
C ASN A 357 -4.08 -0.14 -14.31
N HIS A 358 -3.92 0.92 -13.51
CA HIS A 358 -2.62 1.40 -13.03
C HIS A 358 -1.88 0.41 -12.11
N HIS A 359 -2.53 -0.65 -11.62
CA HIS A 359 -1.84 -1.73 -10.90
C HIS A 359 -1.10 -2.69 -11.83
N TYR A 360 -1.38 -2.68 -13.13
CA TYR A 360 -0.83 -3.66 -14.07
C TYR A 360 0.32 -3.07 -14.89
N LEU A 361 1.36 -3.89 -15.11
CA LEU A 361 2.49 -3.58 -15.99
C LEU A 361 2.04 -3.58 -17.45
N ASP A 362 2.29 -2.47 -18.16
CA ASP A 362 2.24 -2.42 -19.62
C ASP A 362 3.52 -3.03 -20.19
N LEU A 363 3.38 -4.22 -20.76
CA LEU A 363 4.54 -5.02 -21.16
C LEU A 363 5.35 -4.35 -22.27
N ALA A 364 4.65 -3.74 -23.24
CA ALA A 364 5.29 -3.06 -24.36
C ALA A 364 6.06 -1.81 -23.89
N LYS A 365 5.46 -1.00 -23.02
CA LYS A 365 6.13 0.18 -22.45
C LYS A 365 7.32 -0.21 -21.58
N PHE A 366 7.20 -1.25 -20.77
CA PHE A 366 8.32 -1.75 -19.98
C PHE A 366 9.48 -2.19 -20.87
N VAL A 367 9.23 -3.03 -21.88
CA VAL A 367 10.26 -3.47 -22.81
C VAL A 367 10.91 -2.29 -23.53
N HIS A 368 10.12 -1.31 -23.96
CA HIS A 368 10.64 -0.08 -24.56
C HIS A 368 11.59 0.64 -23.58
N SER A 369 11.21 0.76 -22.31
CA SER A 369 12.04 1.41 -21.29
C SER A 369 13.39 0.70 -21.05
N LEU A 370 13.50 -0.60 -21.34
CA LEU A 370 14.78 -1.33 -21.22
C LEU A 370 15.81 -0.90 -22.29
N SER A 371 15.35 -0.32 -23.41
CA SER A 371 16.24 0.19 -24.47
C SER A 371 16.81 1.59 -24.16
N ILE A 372 16.26 2.27 -23.17
CA ILE A 372 16.65 3.62 -22.76
C ILE A 372 17.73 3.50 -21.68
N ILE A 373 18.88 4.13 -21.92
CA ILE A 373 19.95 4.26 -20.94
C ILE A 373 19.43 5.15 -19.81
N GLU A 374 19.53 4.65 -18.59
CA GLU A 374 19.01 5.28 -17.39
C GLU A 374 20.17 5.60 -16.46
N ASP A 375 20.25 6.83 -15.96
CA ASP A 375 21.29 7.24 -15.01
C ASP A 375 20.84 7.11 -13.54
N SER A 376 19.52 7.07 -13.31
CA SER A 376 18.96 6.88 -11.97
C SER A 376 19.19 5.46 -11.46
N LYS A 377 20.04 5.33 -10.42
CA LYS A 377 20.30 4.04 -9.73
C LYS A 377 19.02 3.34 -9.29
N LEU A 378 18.04 4.11 -8.82
CA LEU A 378 16.75 3.59 -8.39
C LEU A 378 15.98 2.96 -9.57
N VAL A 379 15.92 3.63 -10.72
CA VAL A 379 15.18 3.11 -11.87
C VAL A 379 15.89 1.91 -12.50
N GLN A 380 17.22 1.91 -12.55
CA GLN A 380 18.01 0.74 -12.95
C GLN A 380 17.68 -0.49 -12.09
N LEU A 381 17.66 -0.33 -10.77
CA LEU A 381 17.30 -1.39 -9.82
C LEU A 381 15.86 -1.89 -10.04
N LEU A 382 14.90 -0.97 -10.25
CA LEU A 382 13.51 -1.32 -10.54
C LEU A 382 13.37 -2.12 -11.84
N LYS A 383 14.08 -1.74 -12.92
CA LYS A 383 14.11 -2.48 -14.19
C LYS A 383 14.62 -3.91 -13.99
N ALA A 384 15.73 -4.08 -13.27
CA ALA A 384 16.28 -5.41 -12.96
C ALA A 384 15.30 -6.26 -12.12
N LYS A 385 14.66 -5.65 -11.12
CA LYS A 385 13.66 -6.30 -10.27
C LYS A 385 12.45 -6.78 -11.08
N ILE A 386 11.93 -5.97 -12.00
CA ILE A 386 10.81 -6.34 -12.87
C ILE A 386 11.21 -7.49 -13.81
N LEU A 387 12.42 -7.46 -14.39
CA LEU A 387 12.93 -8.55 -15.24
C LEU A 387 12.93 -9.91 -14.53
N VAL A 388 13.35 -9.96 -13.27
CA VAL A 388 13.30 -11.19 -12.46
C VAL A 388 11.87 -11.56 -12.11
N TRP A 389 11.03 -10.59 -11.77
CA TRP A 389 9.63 -10.83 -11.40
C TRP A 389 8.78 -11.41 -12.54
N LEU A 390 9.03 -11.01 -13.79
CA LEU A 390 8.39 -11.57 -14.99
C LEU A 390 8.55 -13.10 -15.12
N LEU A 391 9.56 -13.67 -14.47
CA LEU A 391 9.80 -15.11 -14.42
C LEU A 391 8.86 -15.86 -13.47
N SER A 392 8.05 -15.16 -12.67
CA SER A 392 7.19 -15.76 -11.65
C SER A 392 5.75 -15.27 -11.71
N THR A 393 5.52 -14.02 -12.13
CA THR A 393 4.16 -13.46 -12.15
C THR A 393 3.32 -14.02 -13.29
N GLN A 394 2.07 -14.35 -12.97
CA GLN A 394 1.05 -14.71 -13.96
C GLN A 394 0.02 -13.60 -14.18
N SER A 395 0.02 -12.59 -13.30
CA SER A 395 -0.99 -11.53 -13.25
C SER A 395 -0.48 -10.21 -13.81
N GLY A 396 0.83 -9.94 -13.71
CA GLY A 396 1.41 -8.63 -14.00
C GLY A 396 0.99 -7.53 -13.02
N ASP A 397 0.49 -7.90 -11.83
CA ASP A 397 0.09 -6.97 -10.79
C ASP A 397 1.31 -6.44 -10.02
N LEU A 398 1.60 -5.16 -10.20
CA LEU A 398 2.74 -4.47 -9.59
C LEU A 398 2.65 -4.42 -8.05
N ASP A 399 1.48 -4.67 -7.44
CA ASP A 399 1.38 -4.80 -5.99
C ASP A 399 2.07 -6.08 -5.46
N GLU A 400 2.36 -7.07 -6.32
CA GLU A 400 3.17 -8.24 -5.98
C GLU A 400 4.62 -7.83 -5.63
N LEU A 401 5.10 -6.72 -6.18
CA LEU A 401 6.42 -6.19 -5.92
C LEU A 401 6.45 -5.39 -4.62
N ASN A 402 7.48 -5.61 -3.81
CA ASN A 402 7.72 -4.74 -2.65
C ASN A 402 8.29 -3.39 -3.10
N LEU A 403 7.39 -2.48 -3.48
CA LEU A 403 7.70 -1.15 -4.00
C LEU A 403 7.42 -0.12 -2.92
N ASN A 404 8.35 0.07 -1.98
CA ASN A 404 8.32 1.24 -1.10
C ASN A 404 8.33 2.56 -1.90
N SER A 405 8.67 2.51 -3.19
CA SER A 405 8.73 3.61 -4.14
C SER A 405 7.63 3.55 -5.22
N GLN A 406 6.40 3.14 -4.92
CA GLN A 406 5.27 3.26 -5.87
C GLN A 406 5.03 4.71 -6.35
N GLN A 407 5.62 5.70 -5.67
CA GLN A 407 5.65 7.11 -6.06
C GLN A 407 6.76 7.47 -7.05
N SER A 408 7.63 6.51 -7.44
CA SER A 408 8.65 6.76 -8.46
C SER A 408 7.94 7.15 -9.78
N PRO A 409 8.32 8.28 -10.41
CA PRO A 409 7.74 8.72 -11.68
C PRO A 409 7.83 7.65 -12.78
N TYR A 410 8.84 6.77 -12.73
CA TYR A 410 9.04 5.68 -13.66
C TYR A 410 7.82 4.75 -13.77
N PHE A 411 7.11 4.50 -12.67
CA PHE A 411 5.91 3.64 -12.72
C PHE A 411 4.80 4.26 -13.55
N THR A 412 4.68 5.58 -13.62
CA THR A 412 3.71 6.27 -14.48
C THR A 412 3.94 5.92 -15.96
N GLU A 413 5.20 5.68 -16.36
CA GLU A 413 5.58 5.37 -17.74
C GLU A 413 5.25 3.94 -18.13
N ILE A 414 5.35 2.98 -17.20
CA ILE A 414 5.23 1.54 -17.47
C ILE A 414 3.91 0.93 -17.03
N ARG A 415 2.97 1.74 -16.53
CA ARG A 415 1.63 1.30 -16.13
C ARG A 415 0.61 1.42 -17.26
N HIS A 416 -0.41 0.56 -17.23
CA HIS A 416 -1.53 0.67 -18.15
C HIS A 416 -2.45 1.85 -17.82
N GLN A 417 -3.03 2.43 -18.88
CA GLN A 417 -4.13 3.38 -18.82
C GLN A 417 -5.49 2.72 -19.13
N GLY A 418 -5.48 1.54 -19.75
CA GLY A 418 -6.65 0.69 -19.94
C GLY A 418 -6.55 -0.17 -21.18
N ILE A 419 -7.51 -1.07 -21.40
CA ILE A 419 -7.49 -2.00 -22.54
C ILE A 419 -7.57 -1.25 -23.86
N ARG A 420 -8.34 -0.15 -23.90
CA ARG A 420 -8.50 0.69 -25.10
C ARG A 420 -7.21 1.40 -25.53
N SER A 421 -6.22 1.54 -24.64
CA SER A 421 -4.92 2.11 -25.01
C SER A 421 -3.97 1.09 -25.65
N LEU A 422 -4.32 -0.21 -25.62
CA LEU A 422 -3.49 -1.25 -26.23
C LEU A 422 -3.74 -1.32 -27.72
N ASN A 423 -2.65 -1.37 -28.48
CA ASN A 423 -2.70 -1.59 -29.93
C ASN A 423 -2.71 -3.11 -30.23
N PRO A 424 -3.78 -3.67 -30.83
CA PRO A 424 -3.84 -5.08 -31.20
C PRO A 424 -2.76 -5.55 -32.18
N SER A 425 -2.15 -4.63 -32.94
CA SER A 425 -1.04 -4.97 -33.85
C SER A 425 0.33 -5.02 -33.16
N ASN A 426 0.41 -4.65 -31.87
CA ASN A 426 1.66 -4.74 -31.11
C ASN A 426 2.03 -6.21 -30.85
N SER A 427 3.30 -6.55 -31.08
CA SER A 427 3.87 -7.88 -30.86
C SER A 427 3.63 -8.46 -29.46
N TYR A 428 3.51 -7.61 -28.43
CA TYR A 428 3.28 -8.03 -27.05
C TYR A 428 1.79 -8.15 -26.66
N TYR A 429 0.85 -7.78 -27.55
CA TYR A 429 -0.58 -7.68 -27.20
C TYR A 429 -1.16 -8.96 -26.59
N HIS A 430 -0.86 -10.13 -27.15
CA HIS A 430 -1.39 -11.40 -26.64
C HIS A 430 -0.74 -11.86 -25.34
N ASP A 431 0.48 -11.40 -25.08
CA ASP A 431 1.22 -11.69 -23.85
C ASP A 431 0.92 -10.68 -22.74
N ASP A 432 0.30 -9.56 -23.07
CA ASP A 432 0.01 -8.48 -22.15
C ASP A 432 -0.90 -8.91 -20.99
N PHE A 433 -0.57 -8.45 -19.80
CA PHE A 433 -1.20 -8.88 -18.56
C PHE A 433 -2.66 -8.43 -18.44
N LEU A 434 -3.02 -7.28 -19.01
CA LEU A 434 -4.39 -6.80 -19.01
C LEU A 434 -5.26 -7.67 -19.92
N ILE A 435 -4.73 -8.12 -21.05
CA ILE A 435 -5.41 -9.06 -21.96
C ILE A 435 -5.57 -10.44 -21.32
N ARG A 436 -4.56 -10.93 -20.59
CA ARG A 436 -4.68 -12.17 -19.80
C ARG A 436 -5.76 -12.05 -18.73
N ARG A 437 -5.81 -10.93 -18.02
CA ARG A 437 -6.84 -10.64 -17.00
C ARG A 437 -8.24 -10.70 -17.61
N GLU A 438 -8.46 -10.06 -18.76
CA GLU A 438 -9.76 -10.10 -19.44
C GLU A 438 -10.19 -11.52 -19.82
N LYS A 439 -9.28 -12.32 -20.38
CA LYS A 439 -9.59 -13.74 -20.69
C LYS A 439 -10.00 -14.52 -19.44
N ARG A 440 -9.32 -14.29 -18.31
CA ARG A 440 -9.63 -14.94 -17.02
C ARG A 440 -10.96 -14.45 -16.44
N LEU A 441 -11.29 -13.17 -16.62
CA LEU A 441 -12.55 -12.59 -16.17
C LEU A 441 -13.76 -13.26 -16.82
N HIS A 442 -13.67 -13.56 -18.12
CA HIS A 442 -14.73 -14.26 -18.84
C HIS A 442 -15.00 -15.66 -18.25
N GLN A 443 -13.95 -16.37 -17.83
CA GLN A 443 -14.01 -17.73 -17.28
C GLN A 443 -14.24 -17.80 -15.76
N ALA A 444 -14.25 -16.67 -15.05
CA ALA A 444 -14.38 -16.65 -13.59
C ALA A 444 -15.85 -16.84 -13.15
N ASP A 445 -16.03 -17.60 -12.06
CA ASP A 445 -17.30 -17.74 -11.33
C ASP A 445 -17.42 -16.70 -10.22
N ILE A 446 -16.27 -16.30 -9.64
CA ILE A 446 -16.18 -15.31 -8.56
C ILE A 446 -15.24 -14.18 -9.00
N ILE A 447 -15.76 -12.96 -9.00
CA ILE A 447 -15.00 -11.73 -9.26
C ILE A 447 -14.83 -11.00 -7.94
N ILE A 448 -13.60 -10.70 -7.56
CA ILE A 448 -13.29 -9.97 -6.32
C ILE A 448 -12.66 -8.63 -6.68
N THR A 449 -13.18 -7.55 -6.12
CA THR A 449 -12.72 -6.19 -6.37
C THR A 449 -12.92 -5.29 -5.15
N ASN A 450 -12.61 -4.00 -5.24
CA ASN A 450 -12.87 -3.02 -4.18
C ASN A 450 -14.10 -2.17 -4.49
N HIS A 451 -14.56 -1.42 -3.48
CA HIS A 451 -15.71 -0.52 -3.62
C HIS A 451 -15.48 0.54 -4.70
N ALA A 452 -14.28 1.12 -4.79
CA ALA A 452 -13.96 2.16 -5.77
C ALA A 452 -14.06 1.65 -7.22
N TYR A 453 -13.56 0.45 -7.49
CA TYR A 453 -13.63 -0.19 -8.81
C TYR A 453 -15.07 -0.62 -9.13
N LEU A 454 -15.79 -1.24 -8.17
CA LEU A 454 -17.21 -1.57 -8.35
C LEU A 454 -18.02 -0.34 -8.77
N VAL A 455 -17.87 0.76 -8.05
CA VAL A 455 -18.59 2.01 -8.32
C VAL A 455 -18.28 2.58 -9.71
N ALA A 456 -17.04 2.43 -10.18
CA ALA A 456 -16.62 2.92 -11.49
C ALA A 456 -17.02 1.99 -12.66
N HIS A 457 -17.16 0.69 -12.40
CA HIS A 457 -17.27 -0.37 -13.41
C HIS A 457 -18.47 -1.29 -13.17
N ALA A 458 -19.51 -0.82 -12.47
CA ALA A 458 -20.67 -1.63 -12.12
C ALA A 458 -21.36 -2.24 -13.35
N GLN A 459 -21.49 -1.43 -14.41
CA GLN A 459 -22.02 -1.89 -15.68
C GLN A 459 -21.16 -3.01 -16.28
N GLU A 460 -19.85 -2.83 -16.41
CA GLU A 460 -18.91 -3.82 -16.96
C GLU A 460 -18.91 -5.13 -16.15
N LEU A 461 -19.04 -5.03 -14.82
CA LEU A 461 -19.09 -6.19 -13.92
C LEU A 461 -20.44 -6.92 -13.96
N GLY A 462 -21.53 -6.23 -14.33
CA GLY A 462 -22.87 -6.80 -14.43
C GLY A 462 -23.24 -7.29 -15.83
N ASP A 463 -22.77 -6.60 -16.86
CA ASP A 463 -23.05 -6.88 -18.27
C ASP A 463 -22.39 -8.20 -18.72
N GLY A 464 -23.06 -8.94 -19.61
CA GLY A 464 -22.60 -10.22 -20.13
C GLY A 464 -22.87 -11.44 -19.24
N THR A 465 -23.46 -11.25 -18.06
CA THR A 465 -23.88 -12.33 -17.16
C THR A 465 -25.35 -12.14 -16.76
N ARG A 466 -26.05 -13.20 -16.32
CA ARG A 466 -27.48 -13.14 -15.91
C ARG A 466 -27.66 -12.34 -14.59
N ARG A 467 -27.33 -11.03 -14.60
CA ARG A 467 -27.27 -10.07 -13.48
C ARG A 467 -26.61 -10.69 -12.25
N PRO A 468 -25.28 -10.67 -12.08
CA PRO A 468 -24.58 -11.49 -11.10
C PRO A 468 -24.98 -11.16 -9.66
N TYR A 469 -24.73 -12.08 -8.73
CA TYR A 469 -24.98 -11.80 -7.31
C TYR A 469 -23.91 -10.85 -6.79
N LEU A 470 -24.33 -9.72 -6.21
CA LEU A 470 -23.43 -8.71 -5.65
C LEU A 470 -23.33 -8.88 -4.13
N VAL A 471 -22.11 -9.00 -3.63
CA VAL A 471 -21.77 -8.94 -2.21
C VAL A 471 -20.93 -7.71 -1.95
N ILE A 472 -21.41 -6.84 -1.07
CA ILE A 472 -20.64 -5.72 -0.52
C ILE A 472 -20.17 -6.14 0.89
N ASP A 473 -18.92 -6.57 0.98
CA ASP A 473 -18.27 -6.87 2.26
C ASP A 473 -17.65 -5.60 2.86
N GLU A 474 -17.67 -5.49 4.18
CA GLU A 474 -17.37 -4.24 4.92
C GLU A 474 -18.18 -3.04 4.41
N ALA A 475 -19.48 -3.26 4.20
CA ALA A 475 -20.41 -2.33 3.57
C ALA A 475 -20.45 -0.91 4.15
N GLN A 476 -20.03 -0.73 5.40
CA GLN A 476 -19.91 0.59 6.01
C GLN A 476 -18.94 1.55 5.28
N HIS A 477 -18.02 1.04 4.46
CA HIS A 477 -17.05 1.87 3.72
C HIS A 477 -17.49 2.19 2.28
N LEU A 478 -18.62 1.65 1.81
CA LEU A 478 -19.06 1.82 0.42
C LEU A 478 -19.38 3.29 0.11
N SER A 479 -20.17 3.96 0.97
CA SER A 479 -20.55 5.35 0.76
C SER A 479 -19.36 6.30 0.80
N GLU A 480 -18.45 6.10 1.76
CA GLU A 480 -17.22 6.88 1.85
C GLU A 480 -16.33 6.69 0.60
N SER A 481 -16.31 5.50 0.02
CA SER A 481 -15.59 5.22 -1.23
C SER A 481 -16.18 5.97 -2.42
N ILE A 482 -17.52 6.10 -2.49
CA ILE A 482 -18.21 6.91 -3.51
C ILE A 482 -17.84 8.39 -3.33
N LEU A 483 -17.97 8.91 -2.11
CA LEU A 483 -17.67 10.31 -1.80
C LEU A 483 -16.21 10.66 -2.10
N LYS A 484 -15.26 9.83 -1.68
CA LYS A 484 -13.83 10.01 -1.96
C LYS A 484 -13.54 10.04 -3.46
N ARG A 485 -14.16 9.14 -4.24
CA ARG A 485 -14.00 9.10 -5.71
C ARG A 485 -14.64 10.28 -6.41
N SER A 486 -15.76 10.79 -5.90
CA SER A 486 -16.43 11.97 -6.46
C SER A 486 -15.59 13.25 -6.30
N ARG A 487 -14.74 13.30 -5.27
CA ARG A 487 -13.88 14.46 -4.97
C ARG A 487 -12.75 14.55 -5.99
N ARG A 488 -12.73 15.65 -6.73
CA ARG A 488 -11.68 15.97 -7.71
C ARG A 488 -11.07 17.33 -7.42
N LYS A 489 -9.88 17.54 -7.98
CA LYS A 489 -9.08 18.76 -7.82
C LYS A 489 -8.54 19.18 -9.18
N PHE A 490 -8.71 20.45 -9.50
CA PHE A 490 -8.10 21.11 -10.64
C PHE A 490 -6.97 21.99 -10.13
N ASN A 491 -5.73 21.60 -10.46
CA ASN A 491 -4.52 22.28 -9.99
C ASN A 491 -3.89 23.10 -11.13
N PHE A 492 -3.96 24.42 -11.00
CA PHE A 492 -3.46 25.35 -12.02
C PHE A 492 -1.94 25.23 -12.22
N GLN A 493 -1.17 25.11 -11.13
CA GLN A 493 0.29 24.97 -11.20
C GLN A 493 0.72 23.70 -11.96
N GLN A 494 0.05 22.57 -11.71
CA GLN A 494 0.34 21.31 -12.39
C GLN A 494 0.06 21.41 -13.89
N LEU A 495 -1.05 22.05 -14.28
CA LEU A 495 -1.42 22.27 -15.67
C LEU A 495 -0.39 23.17 -16.38
N ARG A 496 -0.03 24.30 -15.76
CA ARG A 496 1.00 25.21 -16.30
C ARG A 496 2.36 24.53 -16.45
N THR A 497 2.76 23.71 -15.47
CA THR A 497 4.02 22.95 -15.55
C THR A 497 4.00 21.98 -16.74
N ALA A 498 2.87 21.30 -16.98
CA ALA A 498 2.74 20.41 -18.12
C ALA A 498 2.82 21.17 -19.46
N VAL A 499 2.12 22.30 -19.57
CA VAL A 499 2.17 23.19 -20.74
C VAL A 499 3.60 23.69 -20.98
N HIS A 500 4.29 24.16 -19.94
CA HIS A 500 5.66 24.64 -20.05
C HIS A 500 6.64 23.56 -20.56
N ILE A 501 6.53 22.33 -20.04
CA ILE A 501 7.34 21.19 -20.51
C ILE A 501 7.05 20.91 -22.00
N MET A 502 5.78 20.87 -22.40
CA MET A 502 5.40 20.66 -23.80
C MET A 502 5.90 21.77 -24.72
N SER A 503 5.81 23.03 -24.28
CA SER A 503 6.34 24.19 -25.00
C SER A 503 7.84 24.04 -25.23
N GLY A 504 8.59 23.56 -24.23
CA GLY A 504 10.01 23.21 -24.39
C GLY A 504 10.24 22.17 -25.49
N LEU A 505 9.41 21.12 -25.54
CA LEU A 505 9.51 20.03 -26.53
C LEU A 505 9.18 20.45 -27.97
N VAL A 506 8.53 21.59 -28.18
CA VAL A 506 8.19 22.14 -29.52
C VAL A 506 8.87 23.50 -29.79
N SER A 507 9.77 23.91 -28.90
CA SER A 507 10.51 25.17 -29.04
C SER A 507 11.75 25.00 -29.91
N ASN A 508 12.26 26.11 -30.45
CA ASN A 508 13.56 26.13 -31.13
C ASN A 508 14.65 26.29 -30.05
N GLY A 509 15.43 25.24 -29.80
CA GLY A 509 16.47 25.22 -28.77
C GLY A 509 17.72 24.45 -29.20
N ASN A 510 18.76 24.45 -28.34
CA ASN A 510 20.02 23.74 -28.59
C ASN A 510 19.92 22.23 -28.35
N GLU A 511 18.88 21.77 -27.64
CA GLU A 511 18.61 20.36 -27.37
C GLU A 511 17.61 19.79 -28.38
N ARG A 512 17.80 18.51 -28.75
CA ARG A 512 16.95 17.81 -29.72
C ARG A 512 15.50 17.77 -29.24
N ASN A 513 14.59 18.31 -30.05
CA ASN A 513 13.16 18.47 -29.74
C ASN A 513 12.27 18.03 -30.92
N LEU A 514 10.94 18.15 -30.82
CA LEU A 514 10.03 17.70 -31.89
C LEU A 514 10.18 18.49 -33.19
N THR A 515 10.64 19.75 -33.12
CA THR A 515 10.98 20.54 -34.32
C THR A 515 12.11 19.86 -35.10
N ASP A 516 13.14 19.36 -34.40
CA ASP A 516 14.25 18.64 -35.01
C ASP A 516 13.84 17.24 -35.50
N VAL A 517 12.94 16.56 -34.78
CA VAL A 517 12.45 15.23 -35.17
C VAL A 517 11.70 15.32 -36.50
N PHE A 518 10.86 16.33 -36.67
CA PHE A 518 9.99 16.47 -37.83
C PHE A 518 10.52 17.43 -38.92
N SER A 519 11.75 17.94 -38.79
CA SER A 519 12.33 18.95 -39.68
C SER A 519 12.23 18.60 -41.18
N ASP A 520 12.40 17.31 -41.49
CA ASP A 520 12.45 16.79 -42.85
C ASP A 520 11.06 16.42 -43.41
N GLN A 521 9.99 16.70 -42.66
CA GLN A 521 8.60 16.40 -43.04
C GLN A 521 7.78 17.67 -43.05
N ALA A 522 7.37 18.16 -44.22
CA ALA A 522 6.57 19.38 -44.34
C ALA A 522 5.30 19.36 -43.47
N LEU A 523 4.57 18.23 -43.46
CA LEU A 523 3.39 18.05 -42.60
C LEU A 523 3.76 17.96 -41.11
N GLY A 524 4.90 17.36 -40.79
CA GLY A 524 5.39 17.27 -39.41
C GLY A 524 5.75 18.65 -38.87
N SER A 525 6.62 19.39 -39.57
CA SER A 525 6.99 20.77 -39.22
C SER A 525 5.78 21.69 -39.09
N TYR A 526 4.80 21.55 -39.99
CA TYR A 526 3.56 22.33 -39.92
C TYR A 526 2.76 22.04 -38.63
N ASN A 527 2.57 20.76 -38.26
CA ASN A 527 1.85 20.42 -37.03
C ASN A 527 2.63 20.81 -35.76
N VAL A 528 3.97 20.79 -35.78
CA VAL A 528 4.80 21.29 -34.65
C VAL A 528 4.60 22.80 -34.47
N GLU A 529 4.54 23.57 -35.56
CA GLU A 529 4.28 25.02 -35.49
C GLU A 529 2.88 25.31 -34.95
N LEU A 530 1.86 24.58 -35.42
CA LEU A 530 0.50 24.71 -34.90
C LEU A 530 0.43 24.37 -33.40
N LEU A 531 1.09 23.30 -32.97
CA LEU A 531 1.16 22.94 -31.55
C LEU A 531 1.75 24.04 -30.68
N ARG A 532 2.76 24.76 -31.17
CA ARG A 532 3.34 25.90 -30.44
C ARG A 532 2.31 27.01 -30.22
N GLY A 533 1.52 27.32 -31.25
CA GLY A 533 0.40 28.27 -31.16
C GLY A 533 -0.68 27.79 -30.20
N ASP A 534 -1.07 26.52 -30.28
CA ASP A 534 -2.09 25.94 -29.41
C ASP A 534 -1.68 25.94 -27.94
N LEU A 535 -0.43 25.61 -27.63
CA LEU A 535 0.09 25.61 -26.25
C LEU A 535 0.08 27.02 -25.66
N SER A 536 0.39 28.05 -26.45
CA SER A 536 0.25 29.46 -26.05
C SER A 536 -1.22 29.80 -25.77
N ALA A 537 -2.14 29.34 -26.62
CA ALA A 537 -3.57 29.55 -26.42
C ALA A 537 -4.09 28.85 -25.15
N VAL A 538 -3.57 27.67 -24.81
CA VAL A 538 -3.88 26.97 -23.56
C VAL A 538 -3.39 27.80 -22.37
N GLU A 539 -2.15 28.29 -22.39
CA GLU A 539 -1.61 29.11 -21.30
C GLU A 539 -2.48 30.36 -21.04
N GLU A 540 -2.86 31.08 -22.10
CA GLU A 540 -3.76 32.24 -21.99
C GLU A 540 -5.14 31.87 -21.44
N ALA A 541 -5.73 30.76 -21.91
CA ALA A 541 -7.05 30.32 -21.46
C ALA A 541 -7.04 29.92 -19.98
N VAL A 542 -5.98 29.24 -19.53
CA VAL A 542 -5.78 28.85 -18.13
C VAL A 542 -5.61 30.07 -17.24
N ASP A 543 -4.83 31.08 -17.66
CA ASP A 543 -4.65 32.32 -16.92
C ASP A 543 -5.97 33.10 -16.79
N LEU A 544 -6.75 33.19 -17.87
CA LEU A 544 -8.09 33.83 -17.84
C LEU A 544 -9.02 33.11 -16.85
N PHE A 545 -9.03 31.78 -16.85
CA PHE A 545 -9.84 30.98 -15.93
C PHE A 545 -9.40 31.18 -14.47
N GLN A 546 -8.09 31.16 -14.21
CA GLN A 546 -7.52 31.38 -12.88
C GLN A 546 -7.88 32.76 -12.33
N GLN A 547 -7.74 33.79 -13.16
CA GLN A 547 -8.07 35.17 -12.80
C GLN A 547 -9.56 35.35 -12.51
N ALA A 548 -10.43 34.70 -13.28
CA ALA A 548 -11.88 34.73 -13.04
C ALA A 548 -12.24 34.14 -11.67
N LEU A 549 -11.67 32.98 -11.31
CA LEU A 549 -11.88 32.38 -9.99
C LEU A 549 -11.32 33.26 -8.87
N TYR A 550 -10.09 33.76 -9.02
CA TYR A 550 -9.45 34.59 -8.01
C TYR A 550 -10.24 35.89 -7.76
N ARG A 551 -10.62 36.59 -8.83
CA ARG A 551 -11.39 37.84 -8.73
C ARG A 551 -12.75 37.63 -8.09
N GLN A 552 -13.42 36.53 -8.43
CA GLN A 552 -14.77 36.25 -7.94
C GLN A 552 -14.77 35.82 -6.46
N PHE A 553 -13.80 35.02 -6.04
CA PHE A 553 -13.88 34.29 -4.77
C PHE A 553 -12.81 34.66 -3.74
N MET A 554 -11.67 35.22 -4.16
CA MET A 554 -10.53 35.50 -3.29
C MET A 554 -10.25 36.99 -3.11
N ALA A 555 -10.76 37.86 -3.99
CA ALA A 555 -10.44 39.30 -3.96
C ALA A 555 -10.81 40.03 -2.65
N ALA A 556 -11.76 39.49 -1.89
CA ALA A 556 -12.20 40.04 -0.58
C ALA A 556 -11.63 39.29 0.64
N SER A 557 -10.85 38.22 0.42
CA SER A 557 -10.31 37.39 1.51
C SER A 557 -9.10 38.07 2.15
N THR A 558 -9.27 38.66 3.34
CA THR A 558 -8.17 39.19 4.15
C THR A 558 -7.26 38.05 4.63
N GLY A 559 -6.00 38.06 4.20
CA GLY A 559 -5.01 37.05 4.61
C GLY A 559 -4.70 37.14 6.11
N ASN A 560 -4.54 35.98 6.76
CA ASN A 560 -3.95 35.89 8.10
C ASN A 560 -2.41 35.91 7.94
N PRO A 561 -1.63 36.50 8.87
CA PRO A 561 -0.16 36.61 8.73
C PRO A 561 0.58 35.28 8.97
N ASP A 562 -0.08 34.30 9.57
CA ASP A 562 0.47 32.96 9.70
C ASP A 562 0.33 32.23 8.36
N ASN A 563 1.35 31.46 8.00
CA ASN A 563 1.58 30.78 6.70
C ASN A 563 0.52 29.69 6.37
N GLU A 564 -0.75 29.92 6.71
CA GLU A 564 -1.87 28.98 6.67
C GLU A 564 -2.51 28.92 5.28
N LEU A 565 -2.94 27.71 4.92
CA LEU A 565 -3.76 27.45 3.73
C LEU A 565 -5.11 28.15 3.86
N ILE A 566 -5.45 28.99 2.89
CA ILE A 566 -6.78 29.60 2.83
C ILE A 566 -7.70 28.67 2.04
N GLU A 567 -8.85 28.38 2.64
CA GLU A 567 -9.79 27.37 2.20
C GLU A 567 -11.20 27.99 2.16
N GLN A 568 -11.65 28.36 0.96
CA GLN A 568 -12.85 29.17 0.75
C GLN A 568 -13.97 28.36 0.05
N PRO A 569 -15.09 28.06 0.72
CA PRO A 569 -16.24 27.41 0.09
C PRO A 569 -16.93 28.36 -0.91
N LEU A 570 -17.48 27.79 -1.99
CA LEU A 570 -18.13 28.52 -3.08
C LEU A 570 -19.63 28.22 -3.12
N LYS A 571 -20.42 29.15 -3.65
CA LYS A 571 -21.82 28.89 -3.99
C LYS A 571 -21.92 28.23 -5.35
N ASN A 572 -22.68 27.14 -5.44
CA ASN A 572 -22.79 26.36 -6.68
C ASN A 572 -23.28 27.20 -7.87
N GLU A 573 -24.23 28.13 -7.68
CA GLU A 573 -24.70 28.98 -8.78
C GLU A 573 -23.63 29.94 -9.32
N GLN A 574 -22.63 30.29 -8.51
CA GLN A 574 -21.51 31.13 -8.95
C GLN A 574 -20.44 30.32 -9.68
N VAL A 575 -20.22 29.07 -9.26
CA VAL A 575 -19.30 28.14 -9.92
C VAL A 575 -19.86 27.73 -11.27
N GLU A 576 -21.15 27.42 -11.33
CA GLU A 576 -21.86 27.05 -12.56
C GLU A 576 -21.73 28.11 -13.65
N LYS A 577 -21.82 29.41 -13.30
CA LYS A 577 -21.62 30.51 -14.26
C LYS A 577 -20.21 30.58 -14.83
N ILE A 578 -19.19 30.20 -14.06
CA ILE A 578 -17.80 30.21 -14.51
C ILE A 578 -17.49 28.94 -15.33
N LEU A 579 -18.08 27.80 -14.94
CA LEU A 579 -17.95 26.51 -15.60
C LEU A 579 -19.01 26.26 -16.69
N ASP A 580 -19.75 27.30 -17.09
CA ASP A 580 -20.70 27.20 -18.19
C ASP A 580 -19.94 26.87 -19.48
N ILE A 581 -20.25 25.72 -20.07
CA ILE A 581 -19.63 25.22 -21.31
C ILE A 581 -19.89 26.19 -22.47
N SER A 582 -21.00 26.94 -22.43
CA SER A 582 -21.30 27.98 -23.42
C SER A 582 -20.62 29.32 -23.11
N GLY A 583 -19.93 29.42 -21.98
CA GLY A 583 -19.25 30.62 -21.52
C GLY A 583 -17.91 30.85 -22.23
N PRO A 584 -17.48 32.12 -22.42
CA PRO A 584 -16.30 32.46 -23.21
C PRO A 584 -14.99 31.89 -22.64
N ILE A 585 -14.89 31.73 -21.32
CA ILE A 585 -13.69 31.20 -20.65
C ILE A 585 -13.55 29.70 -20.93
N MET A 586 -14.62 28.93 -20.70
CA MET A 586 -14.61 27.48 -20.92
C MET A 586 -14.47 27.15 -22.41
N MET A 587 -15.18 27.86 -23.31
CA MET A 587 -15.03 27.67 -24.75
C MET A 587 -13.59 27.90 -25.23
N LYS A 588 -12.92 28.97 -24.76
CA LYS A 588 -11.52 29.23 -25.14
C LYS A 588 -10.59 28.11 -24.64
N LEU A 589 -10.82 27.62 -23.42
CA LEU A 589 -10.03 26.53 -22.84
C LEU A 589 -10.26 25.20 -23.59
N GLU A 590 -11.52 24.80 -23.78
CA GLU A 590 -11.90 23.57 -24.49
C GLU A 590 -11.36 23.58 -25.93
N GLN A 591 -11.47 24.71 -26.63
CA GLN A 591 -10.95 24.87 -27.99
C GLN A 591 -9.42 24.71 -28.00
N ALA A 592 -8.70 25.38 -27.09
CA ALA A 592 -7.24 25.31 -27.03
C ALA A 592 -6.76 23.88 -26.71
N LEU A 593 -7.39 23.20 -25.74
CA LEU A 593 -7.06 21.82 -25.37
C LEU A 593 -7.35 20.85 -26.53
N SER A 594 -8.47 21.03 -27.23
CA SER A 594 -8.85 20.22 -28.39
C SER A 594 -7.87 20.38 -29.56
N SER A 595 -7.39 21.60 -29.82
CA SER A 595 -6.39 21.85 -30.88
C SER A 595 -5.06 21.16 -30.59
N VAL A 596 -4.55 21.23 -29.34
CA VAL A 596 -3.34 20.50 -28.94
C VAL A 596 -3.51 18.99 -29.18
N GLN A 597 -4.65 18.43 -28.78
CA GLN A 597 -4.92 17.01 -28.97
C GLN A 597 -5.00 16.63 -30.45
N LEU A 598 -5.62 17.46 -31.29
CA LEU A 598 -5.74 17.25 -32.73
C LEU A 598 -4.37 17.22 -33.42
N HIS A 599 -3.56 18.28 -33.26
CA HIS A 599 -2.28 18.38 -33.96
C HIS A 599 -1.25 17.39 -33.42
N PHE A 600 -1.27 17.07 -32.13
CA PHE A 600 -0.43 15.99 -31.61
C PHE A 600 -0.87 14.61 -32.12
N SER A 601 -2.17 14.35 -32.28
CA SER A 601 -2.66 13.10 -32.87
C SER A 601 -2.20 12.95 -34.32
N ALA A 602 -2.16 14.05 -35.09
CA ALA A 602 -1.61 14.06 -36.45
C ALA A 602 -0.11 13.74 -36.46
N LEU A 603 0.69 14.36 -35.57
CA LEU A 603 2.10 14.01 -35.40
C LEU A 603 2.31 12.55 -35.00
N ASN A 604 1.52 12.07 -34.05
CA ASN A 604 1.60 10.69 -33.58
C ASN A 604 1.23 9.70 -34.71
N HIS A 605 0.27 10.04 -35.58
CA HIS A 605 -0.04 9.23 -36.76
C HIS A 605 1.12 9.20 -37.75
N LEU A 606 1.72 10.35 -38.07
CA LEU A 606 2.91 10.44 -38.94
C LEU A 606 4.07 9.62 -38.35
N PHE A 607 4.32 9.77 -37.05
CA PHE A 607 5.35 9.05 -36.32
C PHE A 607 5.14 7.54 -36.42
N ASN A 608 3.94 7.04 -36.12
CA ASN A 608 3.64 5.62 -36.16
C ASN A 608 3.66 5.03 -37.59
N SER A 609 3.35 5.82 -38.61
CA SER A 609 3.38 5.39 -40.02
C SER A 609 4.79 5.08 -40.53
N GLN A 610 5.83 5.65 -39.89
CA GLN A 610 7.23 5.49 -40.27
C GLN A 610 8.06 4.92 -39.11
N ALA A 611 7.51 3.92 -38.42
CA ALA A 611 8.06 3.42 -37.16
C ALA A 611 9.56 3.08 -37.24
N ASP A 612 10.08 2.54 -38.35
CA ASP A 612 11.48 2.11 -38.46
C ASP A 612 12.49 3.27 -38.62
N ARG A 613 12.03 4.49 -38.91
CA ARG A 613 12.88 5.67 -39.16
C ARG A 613 13.42 6.30 -37.88
N TRP A 614 12.70 6.18 -36.77
CA TRP A 614 12.90 7.03 -35.59
C TRP A 614 13.94 6.48 -34.62
N LEU A 615 14.81 7.36 -34.13
CA LEU A 615 15.77 7.05 -33.07
C LEU A 615 15.05 6.79 -31.74
N LEU A 616 15.74 6.11 -30.83
CA LEU A 616 15.22 5.90 -29.47
C LEU A 616 14.97 7.23 -28.74
N SER A 617 15.84 8.23 -28.95
CA SER A 617 15.65 9.58 -28.43
C SER A 617 14.39 10.26 -28.97
N ASP A 618 14.03 10.02 -30.24
CA ASP A 618 12.85 10.64 -30.86
C ASP A 618 11.56 10.05 -30.28
N ARG A 619 11.54 8.73 -30.07
CA ARG A 619 10.44 8.03 -29.39
C ARG A 619 10.24 8.53 -27.97
N TYR A 620 11.35 8.80 -27.26
CA TYR A 620 11.29 9.35 -25.92
C TYR A 620 10.63 10.72 -25.89
N LEU A 621 11.00 11.63 -26.79
CA LEU A 621 10.37 12.95 -26.90
C LEU A 621 8.87 12.85 -27.19
N MET A 622 8.46 11.98 -28.11
CA MET A 622 7.04 11.70 -28.38
C MET A 622 6.31 11.17 -27.15
N SER A 623 6.92 10.24 -26.42
CA SER A 623 6.37 9.67 -25.18
C SER A 623 6.26 10.72 -24.08
N GLN A 624 7.26 11.59 -23.92
CA GLN A 624 7.23 12.69 -22.96
C GLN A 624 6.09 13.66 -23.28
N PHE A 625 5.92 14.06 -24.54
CA PHE A 625 4.82 14.94 -24.94
C PHE A 625 3.47 14.28 -24.67
N GLN A 626 3.28 13.02 -25.11
CA GLN A 626 2.06 12.25 -24.84
C GLN A 626 1.75 12.15 -23.34
N SER A 627 2.77 12.00 -22.50
CA SER A 627 2.62 11.96 -21.04
C SER A 627 2.18 13.31 -20.45
N GLN A 628 2.63 14.44 -20.98
CA GLN A 628 2.15 15.76 -20.54
C GLN A 628 0.75 16.05 -21.08
N LEU A 629 0.46 15.68 -22.32
CA LEU A 629 -0.87 15.80 -22.92
C LEU A 629 -1.94 15.05 -22.11
N ALA A 630 -1.59 13.86 -21.58
CA ALA A 630 -2.49 13.13 -20.70
C ALA A 630 -2.89 13.93 -19.43
N LYS A 631 -2.01 14.79 -18.90
CA LYS A 631 -2.33 15.66 -17.75
C LYS A 631 -3.31 16.77 -18.13
N LEU A 632 -3.20 17.31 -19.34
CA LEU A 632 -4.16 18.27 -19.88
C LEU A 632 -5.53 17.63 -20.06
N THR A 633 -5.58 16.43 -20.64
CA THR A 633 -6.82 15.66 -20.77
C THR A 633 -7.45 15.33 -19.41
N GLU A 634 -6.65 15.01 -18.39
CA GLU A 634 -7.17 14.77 -17.02
C GLU A 634 -7.76 16.05 -16.41
N ALA A 635 -7.14 17.20 -16.66
CA ALA A 635 -7.63 18.50 -16.21
C ALA A 635 -8.98 18.84 -16.88
N ASP A 636 -9.08 18.64 -18.20
CA ASP A 636 -10.32 18.80 -18.96
C ASP A 636 -11.45 17.89 -18.45
N GLN A 637 -11.17 16.59 -18.30
CA GLN A 637 -12.11 15.63 -17.72
C GLN A 637 -12.57 16.04 -16.32
N THR A 638 -11.70 16.66 -15.53
CA THR A 638 -12.06 17.15 -14.20
C THR A 638 -13.04 18.31 -14.27
N LEU A 639 -12.84 19.27 -15.19
CA LEU A 639 -13.79 20.37 -15.41
C LEU A 639 -15.15 19.86 -15.92
N ASN A 640 -15.14 18.94 -16.88
CA ASN A 640 -16.37 18.31 -17.37
C ASN A 640 -17.14 17.60 -16.23
N LYS A 641 -16.43 16.89 -15.34
CA LYS A 641 -17.05 16.26 -14.17
C LYS A 641 -17.55 17.26 -13.13
N PHE A 642 -16.91 18.41 -12.99
CA PHE A 642 -17.44 19.50 -12.17
C PHE A 642 -18.74 20.07 -12.76
N GLY A 643 -18.78 20.27 -14.08
CA GLY A 643 -20.00 20.68 -14.80
C GLY A 643 -21.15 19.68 -14.62
N GLU A 644 -20.91 18.39 -14.86
CA GLU A 644 -21.90 17.32 -14.65
C GLU A 644 -22.44 17.30 -13.21
N ALA A 645 -21.55 17.44 -12.22
CA ALA A 645 -21.95 17.46 -10.81
C ALA A 645 -22.82 18.68 -10.47
N LEU A 646 -22.56 19.84 -11.06
CA LEU A 646 -23.39 21.04 -10.88
C LEU A 646 -24.77 20.87 -11.54
N GLN A 647 -24.81 20.32 -12.76
CA GLN A 647 -26.05 20.19 -13.53
C GLN A 647 -27.00 19.09 -13.01
N HIS A 648 -26.45 17.93 -12.64
CA HIS A 648 -27.26 16.77 -12.26
C HIS A 648 -27.35 16.54 -10.75
N GLN A 649 -26.40 17.08 -9.98
CA GLN A 649 -26.22 16.78 -8.55
C GLN A 649 -25.96 18.07 -7.75
N GLY A 650 -26.37 19.22 -8.27
CA GLY A 650 -26.05 20.54 -7.71
C GLY A 650 -26.48 20.71 -6.24
N ASP A 651 -27.58 20.09 -5.82
CA ASP A 651 -28.07 20.18 -4.44
C ASP A 651 -27.18 19.42 -3.44
N VAL A 652 -26.46 18.39 -3.90
CA VAL A 652 -25.61 17.51 -3.07
C VAL A 652 -24.13 17.68 -3.37
N ALA A 653 -23.75 18.60 -4.26
CA ALA A 653 -22.36 18.89 -4.60
C ALA A 653 -21.82 20.08 -3.77
N ALA A 654 -20.53 20.07 -3.45
CA ALA A 654 -19.85 21.20 -2.83
C ALA A 654 -18.53 21.50 -3.55
N PHE A 655 -18.24 22.80 -3.68
CA PHE A 655 -17.05 23.33 -4.32
C PHE A 655 -16.32 24.31 -3.42
N TRP A 656 -14.99 24.32 -3.50
CA TRP A 656 -14.14 25.22 -2.74
C TRP A 656 -12.85 25.54 -3.49
N VAL A 657 -12.26 26.69 -3.19
CA VAL A 657 -10.93 27.08 -3.65
C VAL A 657 -9.94 26.98 -2.50
N THR A 658 -8.73 26.55 -2.82
CA THR A 658 -7.59 26.51 -1.91
C THR A 658 -6.44 27.33 -2.49
N ILE A 659 -5.77 28.15 -1.67
CA ILE A 659 -4.56 28.91 -2.05
C ILE A 659 -3.53 28.86 -0.92
N ARG A 660 -2.24 28.76 -1.25
CA ARG A 660 -1.13 28.89 -0.30
C ARG A 660 -0.61 30.31 -0.38
N GLN A 661 -0.75 31.07 0.72
CA GLN A 661 -0.52 32.51 0.78
C GLN A 661 -1.47 33.32 -0.13
N SER A 662 -2.10 34.36 0.40
CA SER A 662 -3.03 35.19 -0.36
C SER A 662 -2.38 35.97 -1.52
N ALA A 663 -1.05 35.93 -1.66
CA ALA A 663 -0.29 36.65 -2.69
C ALA A 663 0.19 35.78 -3.88
N GLU A 664 0.27 34.45 -3.76
CA GLU A 664 0.72 33.57 -4.85
C GLU A 664 -0.47 32.97 -5.60
N GLN A 665 -1.05 33.75 -6.54
CA GLN A 665 -2.15 33.30 -7.39
C GLN A 665 -1.86 31.95 -8.06
N SER A 666 -0.61 31.67 -8.40
CA SER A 666 -0.13 30.41 -9.02
C SER A 666 -0.50 29.16 -8.23
N THR A 667 -0.68 29.24 -6.90
CA THR A 667 -1.00 28.09 -6.05
C THR A 667 -2.49 27.77 -5.94
N LEU A 668 -3.35 28.51 -6.67
CA LEU A 668 -4.80 28.31 -6.69
C LEU A 668 -5.14 26.87 -7.09
N GLN A 669 -6.12 26.30 -6.38
CA GLN A 669 -6.69 25.00 -6.69
C GLN A 669 -8.22 25.07 -6.55
N LEU A 670 -8.94 24.64 -7.58
CA LEU A 670 -10.39 24.44 -7.50
C LEU A 670 -10.67 22.97 -7.14
N SER A 671 -11.53 22.74 -6.15
CA SER A 671 -11.89 21.40 -5.70
C SER A 671 -13.40 21.26 -5.64
N GLY A 672 -13.91 20.05 -5.90
CA GLY A 672 -15.34 19.79 -5.87
C GLY A 672 -15.67 18.31 -5.78
N GLY A 673 -16.88 17.99 -5.31
CA GLY A 673 -17.39 16.62 -5.24
C GLY A 673 -18.70 16.52 -4.47
N LEU A 674 -19.18 15.30 -4.30
CA LEU A 674 -20.45 15.02 -3.61
C LEU A 674 -20.30 15.10 -2.08
N LEU A 675 -21.36 15.57 -1.43
CA LEU A 675 -21.55 15.60 0.02
C LEU A 675 -22.24 14.34 0.54
N GLU A 676 -23.17 13.78 -0.23
CA GLU A 676 -23.86 12.52 0.05
C GLU A 676 -23.84 11.61 -1.18
N ALA A 677 -23.91 10.30 -0.92
CA ALA A 677 -23.97 9.28 -1.98
C ALA A 677 -25.42 8.95 -2.39
N THR A 678 -26.39 9.78 -1.97
CA THR A 678 -27.81 9.54 -2.13
C THR A 678 -28.18 9.36 -3.61
N HIS A 679 -28.99 8.34 -3.90
CA HIS A 679 -29.42 7.87 -5.23
C HIS A 679 -28.31 7.30 -6.14
N TYR A 680 -27.03 7.49 -5.78
CA TYR A 680 -25.91 7.06 -6.61
C TYR A 680 -25.94 5.56 -6.88
N LEU A 681 -26.17 4.74 -5.84
CA LEU A 681 -26.13 3.28 -5.96
C LEU A 681 -27.34 2.74 -6.73
N THR A 682 -28.52 3.32 -6.50
CA THR A 682 -29.75 2.95 -7.22
C THR A 682 -29.69 3.25 -8.71
N GLU A 683 -28.99 4.31 -9.12
CA GLU A 683 -28.87 4.70 -10.52
C GLU A 683 -27.69 4.04 -11.22
N ASN A 684 -26.54 3.92 -10.54
CA ASN A 684 -25.27 3.59 -11.19
C ASN A 684 -24.75 2.19 -10.86
N VAL A 685 -25.27 1.52 -9.84
CA VAL A 685 -24.75 0.21 -9.39
C VAL A 685 -25.81 -0.88 -9.42
N TYR A 686 -26.87 -0.75 -8.64
CA TYR A 686 -27.89 -1.78 -8.46
C TYR A 686 -28.57 -2.29 -9.75
N PRO A 687 -28.80 -1.47 -10.81
CA PRO A 687 -29.47 -1.93 -12.03
C PRO A 687 -28.75 -3.09 -12.75
N TYR A 688 -27.44 -3.24 -12.54
CA TYR A 688 -26.60 -4.22 -13.22
C TYR A 688 -26.49 -5.56 -12.48
N PHE A 689 -26.97 -5.66 -11.23
CA PHE A 689 -26.82 -6.84 -10.38
C PHE A 689 -28.16 -7.44 -9.98
N ALA A 690 -28.13 -8.66 -9.44
CA ALA A 690 -29.21 -9.16 -8.62
C ALA A 690 -29.22 -8.47 -7.25
N GLN A 691 -30.28 -8.70 -6.46
CA GLN A 691 -30.46 -8.05 -5.17
C GLN A 691 -29.21 -8.13 -4.28
N PRO A 692 -28.60 -6.99 -3.90
CA PRO A 692 -27.31 -7.00 -3.21
C PRO A 692 -27.36 -7.60 -1.80
N LEU A 693 -26.24 -8.21 -1.39
CA LEU A 693 -25.96 -8.65 -0.02
C LEU A 693 -24.93 -7.71 0.60
N PHE A 694 -25.29 -7.02 1.67
CA PHE A 694 -24.37 -6.19 2.45
C PHE A 694 -23.92 -6.96 3.70
N VAL A 695 -22.61 -7.00 3.93
CA VAL A 695 -22.01 -7.71 5.07
C VAL A 695 -21.05 -6.79 5.79
N GLY A 696 -21.02 -6.83 7.12
CA GLY A 696 -20.07 -6.06 7.92
C GLY A 696 -20.07 -6.48 9.39
N ALA A 697 -19.01 -6.12 10.11
CA ALA A 697 -18.89 -6.44 11.54
C ALA A 697 -19.75 -5.54 12.43
N THR A 698 -19.82 -4.27 12.07
CA THR A 698 -20.42 -3.19 12.87
C THR A 698 -21.12 -2.24 11.92
N LEU A 699 -22.35 -2.58 11.54
CA LEU A 699 -23.13 -1.88 10.54
C LEU A 699 -24.14 -0.92 11.19
N PHE A 700 -24.73 -1.31 12.32
CA PHE A 700 -25.80 -0.55 12.95
C PHE A 700 -25.39 0.06 14.28
N THR A 701 -25.64 1.36 14.45
CA THR A 701 -25.46 2.06 15.73
C THR A 701 -26.62 1.81 16.68
N SER A 702 -27.82 1.51 16.16
CA SER A 702 -28.99 1.09 16.94
C SER A 702 -29.98 0.30 16.09
N ALA A 703 -30.98 -0.33 16.71
CA ALA A 703 -32.08 -0.98 15.99
C ALA A 703 -32.99 -0.02 15.20
N ARG A 704 -32.96 1.28 15.51
CA ARG A 704 -33.77 2.31 14.85
C ARG A 704 -32.98 3.18 13.88
N SER A 705 -31.68 2.97 13.76
CA SER A 705 -30.81 3.81 12.95
C SER A 705 -31.19 3.72 11.47
N GLN A 706 -31.51 4.88 10.87
CA GLN A 706 -31.76 5.04 9.44
C GLN A 706 -30.47 5.32 8.66
N TYR A 707 -29.42 5.77 9.36
CA TYR A 707 -28.14 6.21 8.80
C TYR A 707 -27.56 5.25 7.75
N LEU A 708 -27.45 3.95 8.06
CA LEU A 708 -26.85 2.99 7.11
C LEU A 708 -27.72 2.79 5.87
N TYR A 709 -29.05 2.78 6.02
CA TYR A 709 -29.96 2.61 4.89
C TYR A 709 -29.84 3.79 3.93
N ASP A 710 -29.76 5.02 4.46
CA ASP A 710 -29.56 6.24 3.66
C ASP A 710 -28.19 6.22 2.96
N GLN A 711 -27.12 5.78 3.64
CA GLN A 711 -25.79 5.67 3.04
C GLN A 711 -25.68 4.61 1.93
N LEU A 712 -26.63 3.67 1.88
CA LEU A 712 -26.66 2.57 0.91
C LEU A 712 -27.82 2.70 -0.09
N ASP A 713 -28.57 3.81 -0.13
CA ASP A 713 -29.77 3.97 -0.96
C ASP A 713 -30.79 2.82 -0.80
N LEU A 714 -31.07 2.43 0.43
CA LEU A 714 -31.98 1.32 0.75
C LEU A 714 -33.24 1.81 1.46
N ASP A 715 -34.40 1.27 1.08
CA ASP A 715 -35.58 1.34 1.93
C ASP A 715 -35.52 0.24 3.00
N ARG A 716 -35.67 0.65 4.26
CA ARG A 716 -35.74 -0.25 5.41
C ARG A 716 -36.90 -1.24 5.32
N LYS A 717 -38.02 -0.89 4.71
CA LYS A 717 -39.22 -1.76 4.59
C LYS A 717 -38.98 -2.94 3.65
N ASP A 718 -38.18 -2.72 2.61
CA ASP A 718 -37.92 -3.71 1.56
C ASP A 718 -36.59 -4.47 1.76
N THR A 719 -35.83 -4.10 2.79
CA THR A 719 -34.52 -4.70 3.08
C THR A 719 -34.57 -5.71 4.24
N LEU A 720 -34.19 -6.95 3.97
CA LEU A 720 -34.06 -7.98 5.00
C LEU A 720 -32.82 -7.72 5.86
N THR A 721 -32.98 -7.56 7.18
CA THR A 721 -31.85 -7.35 8.10
C THR A 721 -31.67 -8.54 9.04
N LYS A 722 -30.47 -9.11 9.09
CA LYS A 722 -30.08 -10.16 10.06
C LYS A 722 -28.85 -9.73 10.86
N ARG A 723 -28.89 -9.97 12.16
CA ARG A 723 -27.79 -9.68 13.09
C ARG A 723 -27.35 -10.95 13.79
N PHE A 724 -26.05 -11.19 13.78
CA PHE A 724 -25.40 -12.36 14.37
C PHE A 724 -24.38 -11.89 15.40
N VAL A 725 -24.61 -12.27 16.66
CA VAL A 725 -23.77 -11.87 17.80
C VAL A 725 -22.37 -12.48 17.66
N SER A 726 -21.36 -11.71 18.10
CA SER A 726 -19.98 -12.19 18.20
C SER A 726 -19.91 -13.45 19.08
N PRO A 727 -19.07 -14.44 18.74
CA PRO A 727 -18.86 -15.61 19.60
C PRO A 727 -17.89 -15.35 20.77
N PHE A 728 -17.24 -14.19 20.84
CA PHE A 728 -16.23 -13.89 21.86
C PHE A 728 -16.84 -13.51 23.21
N ASP A 729 -16.14 -13.87 24.29
CA ASP A 729 -16.50 -13.57 25.67
C ASP A 729 -15.96 -12.19 26.09
N TYR A 730 -16.71 -11.12 25.80
CA TYR A 730 -16.28 -9.77 26.19
C TYR A 730 -16.31 -9.56 27.70
N GLN A 731 -17.17 -10.29 28.42
CA GLN A 731 -17.33 -10.16 29.86
C GLN A 731 -16.03 -10.48 30.62
N HIS A 732 -15.32 -11.53 30.21
CA HIS A 732 -14.10 -11.97 30.89
C HIS A 732 -12.82 -11.52 30.20
N ASN A 733 -12.83 -11.38 28.86
CA ASN A 733 -11.61 -11.12 28.11
C ASN A 733 -11.42 -9.65 27.67
N ALA A 734 -12.42 -8.79 27.83
CA ALA A 734 -12.29 -7.38 27.50
C ALA A 734 -12.79 -6.45 28.62
N LYS A 735 -12.24 -5.23 28.68
CA LYS A 735 -12.77 -4.15 29.54
C LYS A 735 -12.73 -2.82 28.82
N LEU A 736 -13.75 -1.99 29.08
CA LEU A 736 -13.77 -0.58 28.71
C LEU A 736 -13.65 0.28 29.97
N LEU A 737 -12.58 1.06 30.07
CA LEU A 737 -12.34 2.00 31.16
C LEU A 737 -12.47 3.43 30.64
N ILE A 738 -13.16 4.29 31.37
CA ILE A 738 -13.40 5.69 31.01
C ILE A 738 -12.84 6.57 32.13
N ALA A 739 -11.97 7.50 31.78
CA ALA A 739 -11.42 8.45 32.74
C ALA A 739 -12.49 9.50 33.12
N GLU A 740 -12.79 9.59 34.42
CA GLU A 740 -13.76 10.54 34.97
C GLU A 740 -13.21 11.97 35.07
N ASP A 741 -11.91 12.08 35.37
CA ASP A 741 -11.18 13.30 35.71
C ASP A 741 -10.30 13.83 34.56
N ALA A 742 -10.45 13.27 33.35
CA ALA A 742 -9.70 13.72 32.19
C ALA A 742 -10.08 15.18 31.80
N PRO A 743 -9.11 16.08 31.61
CA PRO A 743 -9.39 17.44 31.15
C PRO A 743 -10.05 17.44 29.76
N VAL A 744 -11.01 18.34 29.55
CA VAL A 744 -11.61 18.54 28.23
C VAL A 744 -10.78 19.56 27.45
N PRO A 745 -10.26 19.23 26.26
CA PRO A 745 -9.41 20.13 25.50
C PRO A 745 -10.17 21.37 25.02
N SER A 746 -9.56 22.53 25.22
CA SER A 746 -9.99 23.85 24.76
C SER A 746 -8.76 24.69 24.38
N ALA A 747 -8.96 25.76 23.62
CA ALA A 747 -7.87 26.67 23.21
C ALA A 747 -7.10 27.24 24.42
N LYS A 748 -7.71 27.32 25.61
CA LYS A 748 -7.12 27.90 26.82
C LYS A 748 -6.32 26.91 27.68
N ASN A 749 -6.58 25.60 27.55
CA ASN A 749 -5.98 24.57 28.42
C ASN A 749 -5.27 23.47 27.62
N ASN A 750 -4.88 23.73 26.37
CA ASN A 750 -4.27 22.73 25.50
C ASN A 750 -2.99 22.14 26.12
N SER A 751 -2.15 22.97 26.75
CA SER A 751 -0.92 22.51 27.42
C SER A 751 -1.21 21.62 28.64
N GLU A 752 -2.23 21.93 29.43
CA GLU A 752 -2.67 21.09 30.56
C GLU A 752 -3.17 19.72 30.06
N TYR A 753 -3.96 19.72 28.98
CA TYR A 753 -4.46 18.52 28.35
C TYR A 753 -3.33 17.63 27.80
N ILE A 754 -2.34 18.22 27.12
CA ILE A 754 -1.16 17.50 26.62
C ILE A 754 -0.37 16.89 27.78
N ASN A 755 -0.10 17.66 28.84
CA ASN A 755 0.60 17.17 30.04
C ASN A 755 -0.15 16.01 30.70
N TYR A 756 -1.47 16.12 30.82
CA TYR A 756 -2.31 15.05 31.33
C TYR A 756 -2.21 13.78 30.47
N LEU A 757 -2.30 13.91 29.14
CA LEU A 757 -2.20 12.78 28.22
C LEU A 757 -0.83 12.10 28.34
N SER A 758 0.26 12.86 28.26
CA SER A 758 1.63 12.32 28.34
C SER A 758 1.87 11.60 29.66
N ASN A 759 1.49 12.21 30.79
CA ASN A 759 1.64 11.59 32.12
C ASN A 759 0.78 10.33 32.26
N THR A 760 -0.46 10.36 31.79
CA THR A 760 -1.37 9.20 31.87
C THR A 760 -0.87 8.05 30.99
N ILE A 761 -0.47 8.33 29.75
CA ILE A 761 0.11 7.35 28.83
C ILE A 761 1.35 6.73 29.46
N TYR A 762 2.28 7.56 29.93
CA TYR A 762 3.49 7.10 30.62
C TYR A 762 3.17 6.17 31.79
N ARG A 763 2.22 6.52 32.66
CA ARG A 763 1.85 5.68 33.81
C ARG A 763 1.21 4.36 33.40
N LEU A 764 0.42 4.34 32.33
CA LEU A 764 -0.21 3.13 31.79
C LEU A 764 0.83 2.18 31.18
N THR A 765 1.83 2.71 30.48
CA THR A 765 2.78 1.92 29.69
C THR A 765 4.11 1.64 30.38
N LYS A 766 4.45 2.39 31.44
CA LYS A 766 5.67 2.16 32.23
C LYS A 766 5.66 0.78 32.90
N ASN A 767 6.79 0.07 32.81
CA ASN A 767 6.99 -1.28 33.36
C ASN A 767 5.90 -2.27 32.92
N ALA A 768 5.45 -2.15 31.67
CA ALA A 768 4.42 -3.00 31.08
C ALA A 768 4.81 -3.29 29.64
N ASP A 769 4.73 -4.55 29.22
CA ASP A 769 5.17 -4.98 27.88
C ASP A 769 4.00 -5.21 26.91
N TYR A 770 2.80 -4.72 27.26
CA TYR A 770 1.60 -4.94 26.46
C TYR A 770 1.63 -4.14 25.16
N GLN A 771 1.26 -4.77 24.06
CA GLN A 771 1.21 -4.11 22.76
C GLN A 771 0.11 -3.04 22.71
N THR A 772 0.52 -1.77 22.58
CA THR A 772 -0.34 -0.62 22.86
C THR A 772 -0.56 0.23 21.61
N MET A 773 -1.81 0.54 21.31
CA MET A 773 -2.18 1.51 20.28
C MET A 773 -2.91 2.70 20.89
N ILE A 774 -2.46 3.91 20.56
CA ILE A 774 -2.99 5.17 21.06
C ILE A 774 -3.52 5.98 19.87
N LEU A 775 -4.82 6.29 19.91
CA LEU A 775 -5.53 6.98 18.85
C LEU A 775 -5.78 8.44 19.22
N PHE A 776 -5.21 9.34 18.41
CA PHE A 776 -5.32 10.79 18.52
C PHE A 776 -6.21 11.37 17.42
N ASN A 777 -6.63 12.63 17.60
CA ASN A 777 -7.38 13.40 16.60
C ASN A 777 -6.49 14.30 15.72
N SER A 778 -5.22 14.54 16.09
CA SER A 778 -4.31 15.46 15.39
C SER A 778 -2.88 14.97 15.38
N LEU A 779 -2.17 15.15 14.26
CA LEU A 779 -0.72 14.88 14.15
C LEU A 779 0.11 15.81 15.04
N VAL A 780 -0.31 17.07 15.20
CA VAL A 780 0.36 18.03 16.09
C VAL A 780 0.33 17.55 17.54
N MET A 781 -0.79 16.96 17.97
CA MET A 781 -0.91 16.40 19.32
C MET A 781 0.00 15.18 19.49
N ILE A 782 0.14 14.34 18.46
CA ILE A 782 1.08 13.22 18.47
C ILE A 782 2.51 13.73 18.65
N GLU A 783 2.91 14.77 17.92
CA GLU A 783 4.25 15.37 18.01
C GLU A 783 4.55 15.93 19.39
N GLN A 784 3.59 16.64 19.99
CA GLN A 784 3.74 17.23 21.32
C GLN A 784 3.82 16.16 22.41
N VAL A 785 2.94 15.15 22.38
CA VAL A 785 2.97 14.04 23.35
C VAL A 785 4.22 13.18 23.15
N TYR A 786 4.62 12.89 21.91
CA TYR A 786 5.84 12.15 21.60
C TYR A 786 7.08 12.85 22.17
N SER A 787 7.16 14.17 22.02
CA SER A 787 8.26 14.97 22.55
C SER A 787 8.35 14.88 24.09
N GLN A 788 7.22 14.97 24.80
CA GLN A 788 7.19 14.81 26.26
C GLN A 788 7.52 13.38 26.72
N LEU A 789 7.02 12.36 26.01
CA LEU A 789 7.36 10.97 26.31
C LEU A 789 8.86 10.70 26.10
N ARG A 790 9.51 11.41 25.15
CA ARG A 790 10.95 11.29 24.86
C ARG A 790 11.84 11.76 26.02
N GLU A 791 11.31 12.59 26.90
CA GLU A 791 12.00 13.06 28.11
C GLU A 791 11.89 12.06 29.28
N THR A 792 11.18 10.94 29.09
CA THR A 792 10.98 9.90 30.12
C THR A 792 11.83 8.65 29.86
N ASP A 793 11.95 7.78 30.85
CA ASP A 793 12.58 6.45 30.72
C ASP A 793 11.77 5.46 29.86
N LEU A 794 10.66 5.87 29.26
CA LEU A 794 9.81 5.01 28.45
C LEU A 794 10.47 4.59 27.13
N PHE A 795 11.27 5.48 26.52
CA PHE A 795 12.05 5.16 25.31
C PHE A 795 13.17 4.15 25.58
N ASP A 796 13.59 4.01 26.84
CA ASP A 796 14.52 2.96 27.25
C ASP A 796 13.81 1.60 27.40
N GLN A 797 12.48 1.55 27.46
CA GLN A 797 11.71 0.34 27.77
C GLN A 797 10.87 -0.18 26.59
N ARG A 798 10.47 0.70 25.67
CA ARG A 798 9.40 0.44 24.69
C ARG A 798 9.77 0.97 23.30
N ASP A 799 9.39 0.23 22.26
CA ASP A 799 9.48 0.69 20.88
C ASP A 799 8.33 1.68 20.58
N ILE A 800 8.63 2.98 20.53
CA ILE A 800 7.62 4.02 20.31
C ILE A 800 7.57 4.41 18.83
N LEU A 801 6.42 4.17 18.21
CA LEU A 801 6.16 4.42 16.79
C LEU A 801 5.12 5.54 16.64
N ALA A 802 5.49 6.67 16.05
CA ALA A 802 4.62 7.84 15.96
C ALA A 802 4.43 8.32 14.51
N GLN A 803 3.16 8.40 14.09
CA GLN A 803 2.80 8.81 12.73
C GLN A 803 3.30 10.23 12.44
N GLY A 804 4.02 10.37 11.31
CA GLY A 804 4.60 11.65 10.89
C GLY A 804 5.97 11.95 11.50
N ILE A 805 6.44 11.13 12.45
CA ILE A 805 7.74 11.31 13.12
C ILE A 805 8.67 10.14 12.80
N THR A 806 8.31 8.91 13.20
CA THR A 806 9.16 7.72 12.99
C THR A 806 8.92 7.02 11.65
N GLY A 807 7.85 7.41 10.96
CA GLY A 807 7.50 6.90 9.64
C GLY A 807 6.13 7.36 9.17
N ASN A 808 5.81 6.99 7.93
CA ASN A 808 4.45 7.06 7.41
C ASN A 808 3.60 5.92 8.00
N ARG A 809 2.28 5.98 7.76
CA ARG A 809 1.29 5.01 8.26
C ARG A 809 1.70 3.57 7.99
N ASP A 810 2.06 3.25 6.74
CA ASP A 810 2.31 1.85 6.32
C ASP A 810 3.58 1.28 6.96
N LYS A 811 4.65 2.09 7.03
CA LYS A 811 5.90 1.69 7.70
C LYS A 811 5.67 1.40 9.18
N ILE A 812 4.95 2.30 9.87
CA ILE A 812 4.68 2.17 11.30
C ILE A 812 3.75 0.98 11.58
N LEU A 813 2.70 0.77 10.79
CA LEU A 813 1.82 -0.38 10.93
C LEU A 813 2.54 -1.70 10.75
N LYS A 814 3.46 -1.75 9.77
CA LYS A 814 4.26 -2.94 9.53
C LYS A 814 5.19 -3.23 10.71
N GLN A 815 5.89 -2.20 11.21
CA GLN A 815 6.77 -2.32 12.38
C GLN A 815 5.99 -2.75 13.62
N PHE A 816 4.85 -2.13 13.88
CA PHE A 816 3.97 -2.49 14.99
C PHE A 816 3.49 -3.93 14.88
N SER A 817 2.99 -4.35 13.72
CA SER A 817 2.46 -5.71 13.53
C SER A 817 3.55 -6.81 13.64
N SER A 818 4.82 -6.47 13.45
CA SER A 818 5.95 -7.40 13.63
C SER A 818 6.57 -7.33 15.03
N GLY A 819 6.35 -6.25 15.77
CA GLY A 819 6.87 -6.08 17.13
C GLY A 819 5.94 -6.69 18.17
N THR A 820 6.48 -6.98 19.35
CA THR A 820 5.72 -7.51 20.50
C THR A 820 5.72 -6.56 21.70
N ASN A 821 6.55 -5.51 21.71
CA ASN A 821 6.65 -4.55 22.82
C ASN A 821 6.54 -3.08 22.38
N SER A 822 5.70 -2.80 21.39
CA SER A 822 5.62 -1.48 20.76
C SER A 822 4.43 -0.64 21.26
N ILE A 823 4.61 0.69 21.26
CA ILE A 823 3.56 1.69 21.46
C ILE A 823 3.38 2.45 20.15
N LEU A 824 2.18 2.39 19.58
CA LEU A 824 1.85 3.10 18.36
C LEU A 824 1.00 4.34 18.66
N LEU A 825 1.46 5.51 18.20
CA LEU A 825 0.73 6.76 18.24
C LEU A 825 0.22 7.08 16.83
N GLY A 826 -1.09 6.94 16.63
CA GLY A 826 -1.75 7.09 15.33
C GLY A 826 -2.87 8.12 15.34
N ALA A 827 -3.03 8.86 14.24
CA ALA A 827 -4.12 9.82 14.08
C ALA A 827 -5.40 9.15 13.51
N SER A 828 -6.36 9.96 13.02
CA SER A 828 -7.65 9.52 12.45
C SER A 828 -7.53 8.35 11.46
N SER A 829 -6.46 8.32 10.66
CA SER A 829 -6.19 7.26 9.70
C SER A 829 -6.06 5.85 10.31
N PHE A 830 -5.77 5.73 11.61
CA PHE A 830 -5.64 4.46 12.31
C PHE A 830 -6.97 3.88 12.82
N TRP A 831 -8.09 4.59 12.68
CA TRP A 831 -9.40 4.06 13.09
C TRP A 831 -9.96 2.98 12.17
N GLU A 832 -9.51 2.93 10.91
CA GLU A 832 -10.13 2.10 9.86
C GLU A 832 -9.08 1.45 8.94
N GLY A 833 -9.40 0.28 8.37
CA GLY A 833 -8.56 -0.39 7.37
C GLY A 833 -7.22 -0.93 7.90
N ILE A 834 -7.13 -1.26 9.19
CA ILE A 834 -5.95 -1.92 9.77
C ILE A 834 -6.27 -3.38 10.02
N ASP A 835 -5.45 -4.26 9.45
CA ASP A 835 -5.44 -5.67 9.77
C ASP A 835 -4.23 -5.98 10.68
N LEU A 836 -4.50 -6.14 11.97
CA LEU A 836 -3.49 -6.55 12.95
C LEU A 836 -3.49 -8.09 13.08
N PRO A 837 -2.33 -8.76 13.12
CA PRO A 837 -2.29 -10.20 13.39
C PRO A 837 -2.89 -10.54 14.77
N LYS A 838 -3.09 -11.84 15.03
CA LYS A 838 -3.61 -12.31 16.32
C LYS A 838 -2.68 -11.83 17.46
N SER A 839 -3.27 -11.47 18.61
CA SER A 839 -2.55 -11.01 19.79
C SER A 839 -1.73 -9.71 19.65
N ALA A 840 -1.91 -8.95 18.56
CA ALA A 840 -1.12 -7.74 18.29
C ALA A 840 -1.69 -6.44 18.91
N LEU A 841 -2.76 -6.51 19.69
CA LEU A 841 -3.32 -5.35 20.39
C LEU A 841 -3.98 -5.75 21.70
N GLU A 842 -3.34 -5.41 22.81
CA GLU A 842 -3.84 -5.68 24.17
C GLU A 842 -4.36 -4.41 24.82
N LEU A 843 -3.76 -3.26 24.53
CA LEU A 843 -4.15 -1.98 25.10
C LEU A 843 -4.51 -0.97 23.99
N LEU A 844 -5.77 -0.55 23.97
CA LEU A 844 -6.25 0.53 23.10
C LEU A 844 -6.52 1.77 23.93
N ILE A 845 -5.80 2.86 23.69
CA ILE A 845 -6.03 4.16 24.33
C ILE A 845 -6.64 5.11 23.31
N ILE A 846 -7.77 5.70 23.65
CA ILE A 846 -8.51 6.66 22.84
C ILE A 846 -8.45 7.98 23.57
N THR A 847 -7.64 8.92 23.06
CA THR A 847 -7.44 10.21 23.74
C THR A 847 -8.67 11.10 23.64
N ARG A 848 -9.43 10.99 22.54
CA ARG A 848 -10.64 11.74 22.28
C ARG A 848 -11.64 10.92 21.46
N LEU A 849 -12.95 11.17 21.66
CA LEU A 849 -13.99 10.56 20.83
C LEU A 849 -13.78 10.88 19.34
N PRO A 850 -13.95 9.90 18.43
CA PRO A 850 -13.57 10.00 17.01
C PRO A 850 -14.57 10.76 16.14
N PHE A 851 -14.96 11.95 16.57
CA PHE A 851 -15.74 12.89 15.77
C PHE A 851 -14.87 13.50 14.67
N ASP A 852 -15.47 13.73 13.51
CA ASP A 852 -14.84 14.46 12.43
C ASP A 852 -14.54 15.92 12.86
N SER A 853 -13.51 16.53 12.26
CA SER A 853 -13.16 17.91 12.59
C SER A 853 -14.22 18.87 12.07
N PRO A 854 -14.80 19.75 12.90
CA PRO A 854 -15.83 20.69 12.46
C PRO A 854 -15.29 21.77 11.52
N ASP A 855 -13.97 22.01 11.51
CA ASP A 855 -13.35 23.08 10.72
C ASP A 855 -13.03 22.66 9.28
N GLU A 856 -12.94 21.34 9.02
CA GLU A 856 -12.73 20.80 7.67
C GLU A 856 -13.88 21.25 6.74
N ILE A 857 -13.54 21.82 5.56
CA ILE A 857 -14.54 22.36 4.61
C ILE A 857 -15.65 21.36 4.34
N MET A 858 -15.30 20.10 4.04
CA MET A 858 -16.29 19.10 3.66
C MET A 858 -17.28 18.80 4.78
N ASN A 859 -16.83 18.83 6.04
CA ASN A 859 -17.72 18.62 7.17
C ASN A 859 -18.61 19.85 7.38
N ARG A 860 -18.07 21.07 7.22
CA ARG A 860 -18.88 22.31 7.25
C ARG A 860 -19.96 22.31 6.16
N ALA A 861 -19.59 21.95 4.93
CA ALA A 861 -20.50 21.89 3.80
C ALA A 861 -21.58 20.81 3.99
N HIS A 862 -21.20 19.62 4.42
CA HIS A 862 -22.14 18.54 4.72
C HIS A 862 -23.08 18.90 5.89
N ASN A 863 -22.56 19.55 6.93
CA ASN A 863 -23.36 20.00 8.07
C ASN A 863 -24.37 21.08 7.67
N HIS A 864 -23.95 22.04 6.83
CA HIS A 864 -24.85 23.06 6.29
C HIS A 864 -25.95 22.42 5.41
N PHE A 865 -25.58 21.47 4.55
CA PHE A 865 -26.54 20.73 3.72
C PHE A 865 -27.59 20.00 4.57
N LEU A 866 -27.18 19.27 5.61
CA LEU A 866 -28.11 18.60 6.52
C LEU A 866 -29.04 19.59 7.26
N GLN A 867 -28.52 20.76 7.65
CA GLN A 867 -29.32 21.81 8.28
C GLN A 867 -30.39 22.38 7.33
N GLN A 868 -30.06 22.56 6.05
CA GLN A 868 -31.03 23.00 5.02
C GLN A 868 -32.18 21.99 4.84
N GLN A 869 -31.91 20.70 5.03
CA GLN A 869 -32.94 19.65 5.06
C GLN A 869 -33.73 19.58 6.38
N GLY A 870 -33.51 20.51 7.32
CA GLY A 870 -34.12 20.48 8.65
C GLY A 870 -33.60 19.35 9.55
N LYS A 871 -32.48 18.71 9.20
CA LYS A 871 -31.85 17.64 9.98
C LYS A 871 -30.80 18.23 10.92
N ASN A 872 -30.62 17.60 12.08
CA ASN A 872 -29.52 17.92 12.98
C ASN A 872 -28.25 17.16 12.56
N PRO A 873 -27.17 17.82 12.10
CA PRO A 873 -25.99 17.12 11.56
C PRO A 873 -25.31 16.21 12.56
N PHE A 874 -25.25 16.64 13.83
CA PHE A 874 -24.64 15.86 14.91
C PHE A 874 -25.33 14.51 15.09
N TYR A 875 -26.66 14.49 15.19
CA TYR A 875 -27.40 13.22 15.39
C TYR A 875 -27.56 12.40 14.11
N HIS A 876 -27.59 13.04 12.94
CA HIS A 876 -27.82 12.36 11.67
C HIS A 876 -26.54 11.77 11.06
N SER A 877 -25.38 12.39 11.26
CA SER A 877 -24.13 12.02 10.58
C SER A 877 -22.97 11.82 11.55
N GLU A 878 -22.63 12.82 12.37
CA GLU A 878 -21.40 12.78 13.19
C GLU A 878 -21.44 11.71 14.28
N LEU A 879 -22.54 11.62 15.03
CA LEU A 879 -22.71 10.66 16.11
C LEU A 879 -22.74 9.21 15.58
N PRO A 880 -23.51 8.87 14.53
CA PRO A 880 -23.44 7.53 13.95
C PRO A 880 -22.03 7.14 13.49
N LYS A 881 -21.33 8.02 12.77
CA LYS A 881 -19.95 7.78 12.30
C LYS A 881 -18.99 7.53 13.46
N ALA A 882 -18.98 8.42 14.46
CA ALA A 882 -18.11 8.28 15.62
C ALA A 882 -18.42 7.00 16.42
N THR A 883 -19.70 6.63 16.53
CA THR A 883 -20.14 5.38 17.18
C THR A 883 -19.60 4.16 16.45
N MET A 884 -19.70 4.11 15.12
CA MET A 884 -19.19 3.00 14.31
C MET A 884 -17.67 2.87 14.43
N ARG A 885 -16.93 3.98 14.32
CA ARG A 885 -15.47 3.99 14.50
C ARG A 885 -15.05 3.50 15.87
N LEU A 886 -15.74 3.93 16.94
CA LEU A 886 -15.45 3.47 18.29
C LEU A 886 -15.66 1.96 18.44
N ARG A 887 -16.78 1.45 17.92
CA ARG A 887 -17.09 0.01 17.92
C ARG A 887 -16.04 -0.79 17.16
N GLN A 888 -15.60 -0.31 16.01
CA GLN A 888 -14.55 -0.95 15.22
C GLN A 888 -13.22 -0.95 15.95
N GLY A 889 -12.84 0.17 16.57
CA GLY A 889 -11.64 0.28 17.40
C GLY A 889 -11.63 -0.76 18.52
N ILE A 890 -12.69 -0.82 19.34
CA ILE A 890 -12.84 -1.77 20.44
C ILE A 890 -12.91 -3.22 19.92
N GLY A 891 -13.58 -3.45 18.80
CA GLY A 891 -13.68 -4.76 18.16
C GLY A 891 -12.35 -5.36 17.70
N ARG A 892 -11.26 -4.58 17.69
CA ARG A 892 -9.91 -5.06 17.38
C ARG A 892 -9.21 -5.74 18.56
N LEU A 893 -9.70 -5.55 19.79
CA LEU A 893 -9.11 -6.16 20.98
C LEU A 893 -9.27 -7.69 20.97
N LEU A 894 -10.41 -8.20 20.51
CA LEU A 894 -10.71 -9.63 20.48
C LEU A 894 -10.84 -10.13 19.04
N ARG A 895 -9.86 -10.93 18.59
CA ARG A 895 -9.84 -11.61 17.29
C ARG A 895 -9.86 -13.14 17.43
N THR A 896 -9.44 -13.67 18.58
CA THR A 896 -9.46 -15.09 18.93
C THR A 896 -10.18 -15.34 20.26
N GLU A 897 -10.44 -16.61 20.57
CA GLU A 897 -11.07 -17.01 21.84
C GLU A 897 -10.13 -16.74 23.06
N ASP A 898 -8.82 -16.68 22.83
CA ASP A 898 -7.79 -16.52 23.86
C ASP A 898 -7.30 -15.07 24.03
N ASP A 899 -7.68 -14.18 23.11
CA ASP A 899 -7.27 -12.77 23.18
C ASP A 899 -7.84 -12.10 24.42
N ARG A 900 -7.06 -11.20 25.02
CA ARG A 900 -7.51 -10.31 26.10
C ARG A 900 -7.10 -8.88 25.81
N GLY A 901 -7.93 -7.92 26.20
CA GLY A 901 -7.57 -6.52 26.00
C GLY A 901 -8.37 -5.49 26.78
N VAL A 902 -7.80 -4.30 26.92
CA VAL A 902 -8.42 -3.15 27.59
C VAL A 902 -8.52 -1.99 26.61
N ALA A 903 -9.72 -1.43 26.48
CA ALA A 903 -9.92 -0.12 25.86
C ALA A 903 -10.01 0.94 26.96
N ILE A 904 -9.27 2.03 26.80
CA ILE A 904 -9.29 3.21 27.68
C ILE A 904 -9.75 4.40 26.86
N VAL A 905 -10.73 5.14 27.38
CA VAL A 905 -11.19 6.41 26.81
C VAL A 905 -10.84 7.55 27.76
N LEU A 906 -9.92 8.42 27.34
CA LEU A 906 -9.47 9.60 28.09
C LEU A 906 -10.32 10.84 27.73
N ASP A 907 -11.63 10.63 27.60
CA ASP A 907 -12.60 11.67 27.24
C ASP A 907 -13.86 11.52 28.11
N PRO A 908 -14.08 12.40 29.11
CA PRO A 908 -15.15 12.23 30.08
C PRO A 908 -16.54 12.41 29.44
N ARG A 909 -16.60 12.99 28.22
CA ARG A 909 -17.86 13.24 27.52
C ARG A 909 -18.59 11.95 27.16
N LEU A 910 -17.90 10.82 27.06
CA LEU A 910 -18.51 9.51 26.83
C LEU A 910 -19.48 9.12 27.97
N GLN A 911 -19.20 9.54 29.20
CA GLN A 911 -20.07 9.33 30.35
C GLN A 911 -20.97 10.55 30.63
N ALA A 912 -20.40 11.76 30.57
CA ALA A 912 -21.09 12.97 31.01
C ALA A 912 -22.20 13.44 30.05
N ARG A 913 -22.12 13.10 28.75
CA ARG A 913 -23.09 13.57 27.75
C ARG A 913 -24.14 12.52 27.41
N ARG A 914 -25.36 12.96 27.08
CA ARG A 914 -26.47 12.08 26.69
C ARG A 914 -26.14 11.22 25.46
N TYR A 915 -25.44 11.78 24.47
CA TYR A 915 -25.00 11.02 23.30
C TYR A 915 -23.99 9.93 23.65
N GLY A 916 -23.21 10.11 24.73
CA GLY A 916 -22.24 9.14 25.21
C GLY A 916 -22.93 7.86 25.68
N LYS A 917 -24.09 7.98 26.34
CA LYS A 917 -24.96 6.83 26.63
C LYS A 917 -25.38 6.11 25.34
N THR A 918 -25.77 6.82 24.28
CA THR A 918 -26.13 6.19 23.00
C THR A 918 -24.98 5.37 22.41
N ILE A 919 -23.75 5.91 22.48
CA ILE A 919 -22.53 5.20 22.06
C ILE A 919 -22.34 3.93 22.89
N LEU A 920 -22.43 4.01 24.22
CA LEU A 920 -22.23 2.86 25.11
C LEU A 920 -23.26 1.74 24.86
N HIS A 921 -24.53 2.08 24.63
CA HIS A 921 -25.57 1.08 24.30
C HIS A 921 -25.35 0.36 22.96
N SER A 922 -24.48 0.90 22.11
CA SER A 922 -24.11 0.26 20.85
C SER A 922 -22.96 -0.74 21.01
N LEU A 923 -22.22 -0.73 22.11
CA LEU A 923 -21.14 -1.68 22.36
C LEU A 923 -21.70 -3.09 22.69
N PRO A 924 -20.89 -4.16 22.65
CA PRO A 924 -21.33 -5.48 23.10
C PRO A 924 -21.94 -5.41 24.50
N ALA A 925 -23.12 -6.01 24.70
CA ALA A 925 -23.90 -5.86 25.92
C ALA A 925 -23.22 -6.47 27.15
N ASP A 926 -22.35 -7.45 26.94
CA ASP A 926 -21.56 -8.16 27.93
C ASP A 926 -20.20 -7.50 28.21
N LEU A 927 -19.82 -6.44 27.48
CA LEU A 927 -18.57 -5.71 27.71
C LEU A 927 -18.64 -4.92 29.03
N PRO A 928 -17.77 -5.20 30.02
CA PRO A 928 -17.74 -4.45 31.27
C PRO A 928 -17.26 -3.01 31.05
N VAL A 929 -18.08 -2.04 31.45
CA VAL A 929 -17.74 -0.61 31.39
C VAL A 929 -17.53 -0.06 32.80
N ASN A 930 -16.39 0.58 33.05
CA ASN A 930 -16.10 1.23 34.32
C ASN A 930 -15.64 2.67 34.12
N VAL A 931 -16.24 3.57 34.90
CA VAL A 931 -15.86 4.99 34.96
C VAL A 931 -15.07 5.17 36.24
N LEU A 932 -13.83 5.65 36.13
CA LEU A 932 -12.87 5.68 37.23
C LEU A 932 -12.03 6.95 37.15
N LYS A 933 -11.52 7.40 38.29
CA LYS A 933 -10.43 8.38 38.32
C LYS A 933 -9.18 7.80 37.68
N THR A 934 -8.32 8.66 37.13
CA THR A 934 -7.15 8.25 36.35
C THR A 934 -6.21 7.31 37.12
N ASP A 935 -6.01 7.54 38.42
CA ASP A 935 -5.19 6.68 39.28
C ASP A 935 -5.73 5.23 39.37
N ASP A 936 -7.02 5.09 39.64
CA ASP A 936 -7.70 3.79 39.74
C ASP A 936 -7.77 3.09 38.37
N LEU A 937 -7.91 3.87 37.31
CA LEU A 937 -7.91 3.39 35.93
C LEU A 937 -6.57 2.74 35.58
N VAL A 938 -5.45 3.39 35.91
CA VAL A 938 -4.10 2.84 35.71
C VAL A 938 -3.92 1.54 36.48
N ALA A 939 -4.27 1.53 37.78
CA ALA A 939 -4.12 0.34 38.62
C ALA A 939 -4.95 -0.84 38.10
N LYS A 940 -6.20 -0.59 37.71
CA LYS A 940 -7.11 -1.63 37.20
C LYS A 940 -6.66 -2.18 35.84
N THR A 941 -6.09 -1.34 34.99
CA THR A 941 -5.55 -1.76 33.69
C THR A 941 -4.39 -2.73 33.89
N LYS A 942 -3.40 -2.34 34.70
CA LYS A 942 -2.23 -3.18 34.98
C LYS A 942 -2.62 -4.51 35.59
N LYS A 943 -3.55 -4.52 36.56
CA LYS A 943 -4.04 -5.76 37.18
C LYS A 943 -4.69 -6.70 36.15
N PHE A 944 -5.58 -6.19 35.31
CA PHE A 944 -6.29 -7.02 34.35
C PHE A 944 -5.35 -7.65 33.30
N LEU A 945 -4.39 -6.88 32.81
CA LEU A 945 -3.43 -7.36 31.83
C LEU A 945 -2.28 -8.17 32.46
N SER A 946 -1.94 -7.99 33.74
CA SER A 946 -0.88 -8.77 34.40
C SER A 946 -1.31 -10.20 34.73
N ASP A 947 -2.59 -10.39 35.03
CA ASP A 947 -3.17 -11.69 35.37
C ASP A 947 -3.10 -12.72 34.21
N SER A 948 -2.69 -12.31 33.00
CA SER A 948 -2.45 -13.19 31.84
C SER A 948 -1.04 -13.80 31.81
N THR A 949 -0.03 -13.18 32.43
CA THR A 949 1.37 -13.69 32.42
C THR A 949 1.59 -14.93 33.29
N LYS A 950 0.54 -15.42 33.96
CA LYS A 950 0.59 -16.57 34.88
C LYS A 950 -0.19 -17.81 34.39
N SER A 951 -0.69 -17.84 33.16
CA SER A 951 -1.42 -18.99 32.60
C SER A 951 -0.68 -19.68 31.47
#